data_AF-A0A349GWX6-F1
#
_entry.id   AF-A0A349GWX6-F1
#
_cell.length_a   1.000
_cell.length_b   1.000
_cell.length_c   1.000
_cell.angle_alpha   90.00
_cell.angle_beta   90.00
_cell.angle_gamma   90.00
#
_symmetry.space_group_name_H-M   'P 1'
#
loop_
_entity.id
_entity.type
_entity.pdbx_description
1 polymer ?
#
loop_
_entity_poly.entity_id
_entity_poly.type
_entity_poly.pdbx_seq_one_letter_code
_entity_poly.pdbx_strand_id
1 'polypeptide(L)'
;SAEARSLLMGALIVQKLDAPELEDAILRTLNEDFADDAEVIEFRSKHLKASRMDVLFKGNFKRVDGVTLSFPSDTIGHMSLMVFWSKDNPAYENYFSRLKESLVPFPGIVDVFSINVDELPDGGESILREQGVDWTVLCLPEGRNSMAYRAYANNDLVAVLVNEYGMAVIRPAVVHGNMRIVDLDRVSDARYSAQLQSLFIGDFLVQGQLTSNTPPTSVLQSIEESFLMYPFRYRFTANDALTHYTKMATLCAEALNQKPESPDARSIRDRRIIALLGMWNQACEPKYLEQAVTEAAAALSTTQPMGADVVPRFCLAKAALRMGDKNADTEVARFLDDCGGSDAPASVLAAASILALEAKSKELHEQYRGLFLEKYADDPAFYAFTSFLRDRHHQYRLLKANHIRSEGDYPRGHIVHRALTFTNALPEIELKKLDGSPFILPKETNGKLTYLLFVEPPADPTADFPVLMDPRGWVSEYDYIRRVMRIASDLTESHVNKDIQFVTAFLTDDVDHVRFLVKTNAWNCQAVIVPQGLKNPMVRQLGILSADQIPNVFLLRRDGSVAWYSSGLRYQSEFAFPYAFSLAMKTHVENCDVETGYKMLENGDYQNAVRYFTVPFSLVKNDHSGWHSPSYYGKALGYMGLGAWDGALEAIDNAIDAHKLHHFQGRRKFPPAEWQKDAATVVIKETCDTLKELWSTKITILEKLGRRVEADALRKLCEQPLKPHTPKVYNEFNARLTELSMKKKLGDK
;
A
#
# COMPACT_ATOMS: atom_id res chain seq x y z
N SER A 1 32.46 -0.41 -3.11
CA SER A 1 32.72 0.99 -3.56
C SER A 1 33.70 1.71 -2.62
N ALA A 2 34.41 2.76 -3.07
CA ALA A 2 35.21 3.62 -2.18
C ALA A 2 34.31 4.40 -1.19
N GLU A 3 33.12 4.80 -1.65
CA GLU A 3 32.10 5.46 -0.83
C GLU A 3 31.60 4.54 0.30
N ALA A 4 31.21 3.30 -0.04
CA ALA A 4 30.80 2.31 0.96
C ALA A 4 31.84 2.15 2.07
N ARG A 5 33.14 2.01 1.71
CA ARG A 5 34.23 1.88 2.68
C ARG A 5 34.38 3.13 3.56
N SER A 6 34.24 4.32 2.99
CA SER A 6 34.25 5.58 3.74
C SER A 6 33.08 5.67 4.73
N LEU A 7 31.86 5.29 4.31
CA LEU A 7 30.68 5.26 5.17
C LEU A 7 30.82 4.24 6.31
N LEU A 8 31.35 3.04 6.03
CA LEU A 8 31.62 2.03 7.05
C LEU A 8 32.63 2.52 8.11
N MET A 9 33.71 3.18 7.67
CA MET A 9 34.67 3.82 8.59
C MET A 9 34.04 4.97 9.36
N GLY A 10 33.23 5.81 8.69
CA GLY A 10 32.48 6.90 9.30
C GLY A 10 31.54 6.40 10.40
N ALA A 11 30.83 5.30 10.17
CA ALA A 11 29.95 4.68 11.16
C ALA A 11 30.70 4.22 12.42
N LEU A 12 31.91 3.66 12.29
CA LEU A 12 32.74 3.30 13.44
C LEU A 12 33.28 4.51 14.21
N ILE A 13 33.57 5.60 13.50
CA ILE A 13 34.07 6.84 14.11
C ILE A 13 32.93 7.54 14.87
N VAL A 14 31.76 7.68 14.25
CA VAL A 14 30.65 8.47 14.81
C VAL A 14 30.07 7.85 16.09
N GLN A 15 30.11 6.52 16.24
CA GLN A 15 29.78 5.82 17.48
C GLN A 15 30.64 6.26 18.69
N LYS A 16 31.79 6.90 18.43
CA LYS A 16 32.69 7.44 19.46
C LYS A 16 32.53 8.96 19.66
N LEU A 17 31.76 9.64 18.81
CA LEU A 17 31.66 11.11 18.76
C LEU A 17 30.40 11.69 19.41
N ASP A 18 29.51 10.85 19.99
CA ASP A 18 28.21 11.27 20.58
C ASP A 18 27.40 12.17 19.62
N ALA A 19 27.37 11.78 18.34
CA ALA A 19 26.71 12.53 17.26
C ALA A 19 25.58 11.69 16.63
N PRO A 20 24.44 11.51 17.33
CA PRO A 20 23.39 10.56 16.95
C PRO A 20 22.73 10.89 15.60
N GLU A 21 22.61 12.17 15.24
CA GLU A 21 22.02 12.60 13.96
C GLU A 21 22.90 12.21 12.78
N LEU A 22 24.23 12.29 12.94
CA LEU A 22 25.19 11.89 11.93
C LEU A 22 25.29 10.36 11.84
N GLU A 23 25.20 9.66 12.99
CA GLU A 23 25.08 8.19 13.01
C GLU A 23 23.85 7.73 12.23
N ASP A 24 22.68 8.29 12.53
CA ASP A 24 21.43 7.98 11.85
C ASP A 24 21.51 8.27 10.34
N ALA A 25 22.17 9.37 9.94
CA ALA A 25 22.36 9.69 8.53
C ALA A 25 23.23 8.66 7.82
N ILE A 26 24.40 8.31 8.38
CA ILE A 26 25.31 7.31 7.79
C ILE A 26 24.64 5.94 7.71
N LEU A 27 23.98 5.50 8.79
CA LEU A 27 23.29 4.21 8.83
C LEU A 27 22.12 4.16 7.85
N ARG A 28 21.43 5.28 7.62
CA ARG A 28 20.38 5.39 6.60
C ARG A 28 20.95 5.23 5.20
N THR A 29 22.01 5.97 4.85
CA THR A 29 22.69 5.82 3.55
C THR A 29 23.18 4.39 3.32
N LEU A 30 23.76 3.75 4.34
CA LEU A 30 24.17 2.34 4.26
C LEU A 30 23.00 1.36 4.07
N ASN A 31 21.80 1.69 4.57
CA ASN A 31 20.59 0.90 4.37
C ASN A 31 19.93 1.15 3.01
N GLU A 32 19.99 2.36 2.49
CA GLU A 32 19.29 2.75 1.26
C GLU A 32 20.13 2.40 0.02
N ASP A 33 21.41 2.77 0.03
CA ASP A 33 22.26 2.72 -1.17
C ASP A 33 23.14 1.47 -1.27
N PHE A 34 23.33 0.77 -0.14
CA PHE A 34 24.22 -0.41 -0.04
C PHE A 34 23.52 -1.63 0.55
N ALA A 35 22.18 -1.70 0.44
CA ALA A 35 21.39 -2.84 0.90
C ALA A 35 21.69 -4.15 0.15
N ASP A 36 22.33 -4.11 -1.03
CA ASP A 36 22.67 -5.29 -1.83
C ASP A 36 24.18 -5.65 -1.81
N ASP A 37 25.00 -4.88 -1.08
CA ASP A 37 26.44 -5.13 -0.96
C ASP A 37 26.71 -6.10 0.20
N ALA A 38 27.00 -7.36 -0.14
CA ALA A 38 27.20 -8.42 0.84
C ALA A 38 28.36 -8.17 1.82
N GLU A 39 29.42 -7.45 1.40
CA GLU A 39 30.53 -7.08 2.28
C GLU A 39 30.07 -6.03 3.30
N VAL A 40 29.28 -5.05 2.86
CA VAL A 40 28.66 -4.04 3.73
C VAL A 40 27.72 -4.72 4.73
N ILE A 41 26.88 -5.65 4.29
CA ILE A 41 25.96 -6.38 5.17
C ILE A 41 26.73 -7.17 6.24
N GLU A 42 27.74 -7.95 5.85
CA GLU A 42 28.57 -8.71 6.78
C GLU A 42 29.25 -7.78 7.80
N PHE A 43 29.84 -6.67 7.33
CA PHE A 43 30.52 -5.70 8.18
C PHE A 43 29.56 -5.10 9.22
N ARG A 44 28.39 -4.64 8.78
CA ARG A 44 27.38 -4.03 9.65
C ARG A 44 26.90 -5.01 10.72
N SER A 45 26.65 -6.27 10.33
CA SER A 45 26.28 -7.36 11.26
C SER A 45 27.32 -7.54 12.37
N LYS A 46 28.61 -7.56 12.00
CA LYS A 46 29.71 -7.84 12.94
C LYS A 46 30.10 -6.65 13.81
N HIS A 47 30.07 -5.44 13.26
CA HIS A 47 30.74 -4.29 13.87
C HIS A 47 29.80 -3.22 14.40
N LEU A 48 28.64 -3.00 13.77
CA LEU A 48 27.77 -1.87 14.13
C LEU A 48 26.69 -2.23 15.15
N LYS A 49 26.60 -3.50 15.57
CA LYS A 49 25.56 -4.02 16.50
C LYS A 49 24.14 -3.58 16.11
N ALA A 50 23.89 -3.41 14.81
CA ALA A 50 22.58 -3.00 14.32
C ALA A 50 21.55 -4.03 14.80
N SER A 51 20.51 -3.58 15.51
CA SER A 51 19.44 -4.49 15.98
C SER A 51 18.61 -5.06 14.82
N ARG A 52 18.69 -4.40 13.66
CA ARG A 52 17.99 -4.71 12.42
C ARG A 52 18.76 -4.18 11.22
N MET A 53 18.72 -4.92 10.11
CA MET A 53 19.15 -4.43 8.80
C MET A 53 18.12 -4.80 7.76
N ASP A 54 17.81 -3.84 6.89
CA ASP A 54 17.01 -4.08 5.70
C ASP A 54 18.01 -4.34 4.56
N VAL A 55 17.87 -5.49 3.89
CA VAL A 55 18.84 -5.96 2.91
C VAL A 55 18.14 -6.50 1.67
N LEU A 56 18.82 -6.49 0.54
CA LEU A 56 18.42 -7.21 -0.66
C LEU A 56 19.04 -8.61 -0.63
N PHE A 57 18.22 -9.66 -0.63
CA PHE A 57 18.72 -11.02 -0.80
C PHE A 57 19.08 -11.24 -2.28
N LYS A 58 20.38 -11.29 -2.55
CA LYS A 58 20.93 -11.38 -3.90
C LYS A 58 22.00 -12.47 -3.98
N GLY A 59 22.02 -13.18 -5.10
CA GLY A 59 23.04 -14.19 -5.40
C GLY A 59 22.63 -15.16 -6.50
N ASN A 60 23.60 -15.88 -7.03
CA ASN A 60 23.39 -16.99 -7.96
C ASN A 60 23.62 -18.31 -7.23
N PHE A 61 22.61 -19.17 -7.20
CA PHE A 61 22.65 -20.46 -6.51
C PHE A 61 22.32 -21.57 -7.49
N LYS A 62 23.06 -22.68 -7.42
CA LYS A 62 22.77 -23.86 -8.23
C LYS A 62 21.80 -24.76 -7.48
N ARG A 63 20.76 -25.23 -8.17
CA ARG A 63 19.96 -26.36 -7.74
C ARG A 63 20.74 -27.67 -7.90
N VAL A 64 20.27 -28.70 -7.22
CA VAL A 64 20.83 -30.07 -7.30
C VAL A 64 20.80 -30.66 -8.72
N ASP A 65 19.84 -30.24 -9.55
CA ASP A 65 19.74 -30.61 -10.97
C ASP A 65 20.66 -29.79 -11.90
N GLY A 66 21.45 -28.87 -11.34
CA GLY A 66 22.39 -28.02 -12.07
C GLY A 66 21.81 -26.69 -12.58
N VAL A 67 20.50 -26.47 -12.47
CA VAL A 67 19.87 -25.19 -12.87
C VAL A 67 20.35 -24.08 -11.94
N THR A 68 20.78 -22.94 -12.52
CA THR A 68 21.19 -21.77 -11.74
C THR A 68 20.02 -20.80 -11.58
N LEU A 69 19.66 -20.53 -10.32
CA LEU A 69 18.71 -19.49 -9.95
C LEU A 69 19.44 -18.21 -9.54
N SER A 70 18.94 -17.08 -10.02
CA SER A 70 19.44 -15.72 -9.79
C SER A 70 18.43 -14.96 -8.93
N PHE A 71 18.80 -14.63 -7.70
CA PHE A 71 17.95 -13.89 -6.77
C PHE A 71 18.26 -12.38 -6.80
N PRO A 72 17.25 -11.50 -6.74
CA PRO A 72 15.82 -11.84 -6.64
C PRO A 72 15.12 -12.10 -7.98
N SER A 73 15.83 -12.01 -9.12
CA SER A 73 15.22 -11.96 -10.45
C SER A 73 14.31 -13.15 -10.78
N ASP A 74 14.70 -14.38 -10.42
CA ASP A 74 13.89 -15.58 -10.67
C ASP A 74 12.70 -15.74 -9.71
N THR A 75 12.71 -15.04 -8.57
CA THR A 75 11.64 -15.07 -7.56
C THR A 75 10.94 -13.71 -7.41
N ILE A 76 11.10 -12.81 -8.37
CA ILE A 76 10.47 -11.49 -8.30
C ILE A 76 8.94 -11.64 -8.30
N GLY A 77 8.25 -10.91 -7.43
CA GLY A 77 6.81 -11.08 -7.21
C GLY A 77 6.44 -12.21 -6.24
N HIS A 78 7.39 -13.06 -5.82
CA HIS A 78 7.16 -14.14 -4.87
C HIS A 78 7.76 -13.83 -3.52
N MET A 79 7.13 -14.34 -2.47
CA MET A 79 7.81 -14.42 -1.19
C MET A 79 8.57 -15.73 -1.07
N SER A 80 9.76 -15.66 -0.49
CA SER A 80 10.63 -16.81 -0.36
C SER A 80 11.18 -16.92 1.06
N LEU A 81 11.32 -18.15 1.55
CA LEU A 81 11.97 -18.46 2.80
C LEU A 81 13.31 -19.17 2.52
N MET A 82 14.41 -18.48 2.81
CA MET A 82 15.76 -19.02 2.66
C MET A 82 16.17 -19.70 3.97
N VAL A 83 16.19 -21.03 3.99
CA VAL A 83 16.44 -21.83 5.19
C VAL A 83 17.88 -22.33 5.17
N PHE A 84 18.74 -21.69 5.95
CA PHE A 84 20.12 -22.13 6.16
C PHE A 84 20.16 -23.11 7.32
N TRP A 85 20.79 -24.27 7.09
CA TRP A 85 20.87 -25.31 8.11
C TRP A 85 22.12 -26.18 7.98
N SER A 86 22.51 -26.80 9.09
CA SER A 86 23.57 -27.81 9.15
C SER A 86 23.03 -29.13 9.72
N LYS A 87 23.44 -30.25 9.13
CA LYS A 87 23.21 -31.60 9.65
C LYS A 87 23.90 -31.83 10.99
N ASP A 88 25.02 -31.14 11.22
CA ASP A 88 25.78 -31.23 12.47
C ASP A 88 25.09 -30.50 13.63
N ASN A 89 24.04 -29.71 13.35
CA ASN A 89 23.23 -29.08 14.39
C ASN A 89 22.09 -30.02 14.84
N PRO A 90 22.12 -30.59 16.05
CA PRO A 90 21.15 -31.61 16.49
C PRO A 90 19.70 -31.11 16.57
N ALA A 91 19.45 -29.80 16.42
CA ALA A 91 18.12 -29.22 16.45
C ALA A 91 17.42 -29.13 15.08
N TYR A 92 18.08 -29.51 13.96
CA TYR A 92 17.54 -29.28 12.61
C TYR A 92 16.18 -29.95 12.38
N GLU A 93 15.98 -31.18 12.88
CA GLU A 93 14.72 -31.93 12.68
C GLU A 93 13.53 -31.23 13.34
N ASN A 94 13.69 -30.84 14.60
CA ASN A 94 12.66 -30.09 15.33
C ASN A 94 12.40 -28.72 14.67
N TYR A 95 13.43 -28.08 14.14
CA TYR A 95 13.31 -26.81 13.43
C TYR A 95 12.49 -26.95 12.14
N PHE A 96 12.73 -27.99 11.34
CA PHE A 96 11.96 -28.29 10.13
C PHE A 96 10.50 -28.59 10.46
N SER A 97 10.25 -29.41 11.49
CA SER A 97 8.89 -29.74 11.92
C SER A 97 8.10 -28.47 12.28
N ARG A 98 8.70 -27.60 13.10
CA ARG A 98 8.04 -26.35 13.52
C ARG A 98 7.89 -25.34 12.38
N LEU A 99 8.84 -25.29 11.44
CA LEU A 99 8.72 -24.48 10.23
C LEU A 99 7.54 -24.95 9.36
N LYS A 100 7.45 -26.25 9.10
CA LYS A 100 6.36 -26.86 8.35
C LYS A 100 5.01 -26.55 8.96
N GLU A 101 4.87 -26.73 10.28
CA GLU A 101 3.65 -26.35 11.02
C GLU A 101 3.31 -24.87 10.89
N SER A 102 4.32 -24.00 10.96
CA SER A 102 4.13 -22.55 10.87
C SER A 102 3.67 -22.11 9.47
N LEU A 103 4.07 -22.82 8.41
CA LEU A 103 3.73 -22.49 7.01
C LEU A 103 2.36 -23.02 6.57
N VAL A 104 1.71 -23.93 7.32
CA VAL A 104 0.38 -24.47 7.01
C VAL A 104 -0.67 -23.40 6.67
N PRO A 105 -0.76 -22.24 7.35
CA PRO A 105 -1.73 -21.19 7.03
C PRO A 105 -1.48 -20.45 5.72
N PHE A 106 -0.34 -20.67 5.05
CA PHE A 106 0.11 -19.91 3.88
C PHE A 106 0.40 -20.81 2.66
N PRO A 107 -0.55 -21.68 2.26
CA PRO A 107 -0.32 -22.64 1.18
C PRO A 107 -0.04 -21.92 -0.14
N GLY A 108 1.11 -22.20 -0.76
CA GLY A 108 1.51 -21.65 -2.05
C GLY A 108 1.78 -20.14 -2.07
N ILE A 109 1.91 -19.50 -0.90
CA ILE A 109 2.26 -18.06 -0.79
C ILE A 109 3.77 -17.88 -0.59
N VAL A 110 4.42 -18.83 0.08
CA VAL A 110 5.85 -18.76 0.43
C VAL A 110 6.58 -19.94 -0.20
N ASP A 111 7.49 -19.66 -1.12
CA ASP A 111 8.42 -20.63 -1.66
C ASP A 111 9.53 -20.92 -0.65
N VAL A 112 9.89 -22.19 -0.45
CA VAL A 112 10.92 -22.55 0.53
C VAL A 112 12.16 -23.08 -0.19
N PHE A 113 13.29 -22.41 0.06
CA PHE A 113 14.59 -22.77 -0.45
C PHE A 113 15.49 -23.24 0.69
N SER A 114 15.95 -24.47 0.60
CA SER A 114 16.87 -25.09 1.55
C SER A 114 18.32 -24.87 1.12
N ILE A 115 19.15 -24.39 2.04
CA ILE A 115 20.57 -24.13 1.83
C ILE A 115 21.36 -24.85 2.93
N ASN A 116 21.91 -26.01 2.61
CA ASN A 116 22.79 -26.73 3.55
C ASN A 116 24.20 -26.09 3.55
N VAL A 117 24.78 -25.92 4.74
CA VAL A 117 26.08 -25.24 4.94
C VAL A 117 27.25 -26.21 5.13
N ASP A 118 27.01 -27.51 5.02
CA ASP A 118 27.98 -28.59 5.21
C ASP A 118 28.51 -29.17 3.88
N GLU A 119 28.10 -28.59 2.75
CA GLU A 119 28.51 -29.00 1.41
C GLU A 119 28.18 -30.47 1.10
N LEU A 120 26.99 -30.92 1.53
CA LEU A 120 26.52 -32.27 1.24
C LEU A 120 26.44 -32.55 -0.28
N PRO A 121 26.73 -33.78 -0.74
CA PRO A 121 26.78 -34.10 -2.18
C PRO A 121 25.47 -33.84 -2.95
N ASP A 122 24.32 -34.00 -2.29
CA ASP A 122 22.98 -33.73 -2.83
C ASP A 122 22.37 -32.45 -2.25
N GLY A 123 23.19 -31.58 -1.64
CA GLY A 123 22.73 -30.37 -0.95
C GLY A 123 21.80 -30.63 0.25
N GLY A 124 21.67 -31.88 0.70
CA GLY A 124 20.74 -32.29 1.75
C GLY A 124 19.35 -32.70 1.25
N GLU A 125 19.16 -32.90 -0.05
CA GLU A 125 17.86 -33.32 -0.61
C GLU A 125 17.32 -34.59 0.03
N SER A 126 18.15 -35.64 0.17
CA SER A 126 17.71 -36.92 0.76
C SER A 126 17.17 -36.72 2.18
N ILE A 127 17.81 -35.86 2.97
CA ILE A 127 17.40 -35.54 4.35
C ILE A 127 16.04 -34.83 4.35
N LEU A 128 15.83 -33.86 3.47
CA LEU A 128 14.54 -33.17 3.35
C LEU A 128 13.41 -34.13 2.99
N ARG A 129 13.66 -35.06 2.04
CA ARG A 129 12.66 -36.06 1.64
C ARG A 129 12.34 -37.04 2.76
N GLU A 130 13.35 -37.49 3.53
CA GLU A 130 13.15 -38.31 4.73
C GLU A 130 12.29 -37.61 5.79
N GLN A 131 12.42 -36.28 5.92
CA GLN A 131 11.61 -35.45 6.82
C GLN A 131 10.24 -35.07 6.23
N GLY A 132 9.91 -35.56 5.03
CA GLY A 132 8.62 -35.33 4.37
C GLY A 132 8.39 -33.87 3.98
N VAL A 133 9.43 -33.15 3.55
CA VAL A 133 9.34 -31.81 2.97
C VAL A 133 9.89 -31.77 1.54
N ASP A 134 9.22 -30.99 0.68
CA ASP A 134 9.45 -30.88 -0.76
C ASP A 134 10.21 -29.60 -1.15
N TRP A 135 10.90 -28.98 -0.20
CA TRP A 135 11.61 -27.71 -0.40
C TRP A 135 12.65 -27.79 -1.53
N THR A 136 12.86 -26.67 -2.21
CA THR A 136 13.83 -26.56 -3.31
C THR A 136 15.24 -26.48 -2.73
N VAL A 137 16.14 -27.37 -3.16
CA VAL A 137 17.51 -27.41 -2.64
C VAL A 137 18.43 -26.51 -3.47
N LEU A 138 19.14 -25.63 -2.77
CA LEU A 138 20.16 -24.76 -3.32
C LEU A 138 21.53 -25.13 -2.74
N CYS A 139 22.48 -25.38 -3.63
CA CYS A 139 23.86 -25.63 -3.29
C CYS A 139 24.56 -24.33 -2.87
N LEU A 140 25.36 -24.40 -1.81
CA LEU A 140 26.16 -23.30 -1.31
C LEU A 140 27.64 -23.68 -1.32
N PRO A 141 28.35 -23.42 -2.44
CA PRO A 141 29.79 -23.65 -2.51
C PRO A 141 30.52 -22.90 -1.39
N GLU A 142 31.56 -23.52 -0.82
CA GLU A 142 32.33 -22.99 0.31
C GLU A 142 31.57 -22.94 1.65
N GLY A 143 30.32 -23.43 1.69
CA GLY A 143 29.51 -23.56 2.90
C GLY A 143 29.52 -22.30 3.76
N ARG A 144 30.03 -22.43 4.99
CA ARG A 144 30.14 -21.33 5.98
C ARG A 144 31.09 -20.20 5.58
N ASN A 145 32.03 -20.45 4.67
CA ASN A 145 32.95 -19.41 4.19
C ASN A 145 32.34 -18.56 3.07
N SER A 146 31.26 -19.04 2.45
CA SER A 146 30.56 -18.33 1.39
C SER A 146 30.12 -16.93 1.85
N MET A 147 30.20 -15.96 0.94
CA MET A 147 29.75 -14.59 1.21
C MET A 147 28.25 -14.54 1.54
N ALA A 148 27.44 -15.37 0.88
CA ALA A 148 25.99 -15.43 1.13
C ALA A 148 25.67 -15.87 2.57
N TYR A 149 26.34 -16.90 3.10
CA TYR A 149 26.14 -17.32 4.49
C TYR A 149 26.55 -16.23 5.48
N ARG A 150 27.71 -15.60 5.26
CA ARG A 150 28.25 -14.55 6.14
C ARG A 150 27.46 -13.24 6.08
N ALA A 151 26.82 -12.94 4.96
CA ALA A 151 25.95 -11.78 4.84
C ALA A 151 24.56 -12.06 5.47
N TYR A 152 23.91 -13.16 5.09
CA TYR A 152 22.48 -13.33 5.35
C TYR A 152 22.13 -14.21 6.55
N ALA A 153 22.92 -15.25 6.83
CA ALA A 153 22.57 -16.26 7.82
C ALA A 153 23.27 -16.01 9.16
N ASN A 154 24.60 -15.97 9.15
CA ASN A 154 25.46 -15.88 10.34
C ASN A 154 25.15 -16.88 11.47
N ASN A 155 24.38 -17.94 11.18
CA ASN A 155 23.98 -19.00 12.09
C ASN A 155 23.62 -20.26 11.27
N ASP A 156 23.93 -21.43 11.81
CA ASP A 156 23.72 -22.75 11.19
C ASP A 156 22.27 -23.25 11.28
N LEU A 157 21.34 -22.42 11.75
CA LEU A 157 19.91 -22.72 11.79
C LEU A 157 19.09 -21.43 11.79
N VAL A 158 18.79 -20.92 10.60
CA VAL A 158 18.07 -19.66 10.42
C VAL A 158 17.24 -19.66 9.15
N ALA A 159 16.06 -19.03 9.22
CA ALA A 159 15.19 -18.83 8.07
C ALA A 159 15.04 -17.33 7.81
N VAL A 160 15.43 -16.90 6.61
CA VAL A 160 15.33 -15.51 6.17
C VAL A 160 14.13 -15.38 5.26
N LEU A 161 13.12 -14.62 5.72
CA LEU A 161 11.96 -14.30 4.90
C LEU A 161 12.30 -13.13 3.96
N VAL A 162 12.22 -13.41 2.67
CA VAL A 162 12.45 -12.49 1.55
C VAL A 162 11.09 -12.17 0.92
N ASN A 163 10.77 -10.89 0.74
CA ASN A 163 9.50 -10.48 0.15
C ASN A 163 9.55 -10.40 -1.38
N GLU A 164 8.44 -9.97 -1.99
CA GLU A 164 8.22 -9.94 -3.44
C GLU A 164 9.21 -9.07 -4.22
N TYR A 165 9.92 -8.16 -3.55
CA TYR A 165 10.94 -7.33 -4.18
C TYR A 165 12.36 -7.88 -4.00
N GLY A 166 12.53 -9.00 -3.29
CA GLY A 166 13.84 -9.50 -2.87
C GLY A 166 14.34 -8.94 -1.55
N MET A 167 13.54 -8.15 -0.84
CA MET A 167 13.97 -7.48 0.39
C MET A 167 13.73 -8.37 1.61
N ALA A 168 14.68 -8.36 2.54
CA ALA A 168 14.60 -9.10 3.79
C ALA A 168 14.96 -8.20 4.98
N VAL A 169 14.45 -8.58 6.15
CA VAL A 169 14.90 -8.01 7.42
C VAL A 169 15.76 -9.03 8.14
N ILE A 170 17.01 -8.66 8.44
CA ILE A 170 17.93 -9.49 9.21
C ILE A 170 18.10 -8.90 10.60
N ARG A 171 18.05 -9.77 11.62
CA ARG A 171 18.35 -9.42 13.01
C ARG A 171 19.62 -10.14 13.46
N PRO A 172 20.74 -9.43 13.64
CA PRO A 172 21.94 -10.01 14.24
C PRO A 172 21.63 -10.61 15.62
N ALA A 173 22.19 -11.78 15.92
CA ALA A 173 21.77 -12.72 16.97
C ALA A 173 21.85 -12.25 18.45
N VAL A 174 21.99 -10.94 18.71
CA VAL A 174 22.38 -10.45 20.04
C VAL A 174 21.20 -10.13 20.98
N VAL A 175 19.93 -10.17 20.57
CA VAL A 175 18.89 -9.47 21.38
C VAL A 175 17.79 -10.31 22.06
N HIS A 176 17.44 -11.56 21.72
CA HIS A 176 16.28 -12.20 22.40
C HIS A 176 16.40 -13.70 22.71
N GLY A 177 16.22 -14.05 23.99
CA GLY A 177 16.16 -15.41 24.54
C GLY A 177 14.84 -16.18 24.29
N ASN A 178 14.08 -15.84 23.24
CA ASN A 178 12.94 -16.60 22.75
C ASN A 178 12.85 -16.41 21.23
N MET A 179 13.60 -17.23 20.49
CA MET A 179 13.66 -17.15 19.03
C MET A 179 12.33 -17.64 18.43
N ARG A 180 11.52 -16.71 17.91
CA ARG A 180 10.51 -17.07 16.90
C ARG A 180 11.27 -17.64 15.69
N ILE A 181 10.86 -18.80 15.22
CA ILE A 181 11.52 -19.52 14.11
C ILE A 181 11.55 -18.68 12.82
N VAL A 182 10.44 -17.98 12.56
CA VAL A 182 10.26 -17.00 11.49
C VAL A 182 9.11 -16.07 11.87
N ASP A 183 9.18 -14.78 11.52
CA ASP A 183 8.09 -13.83 11.74
C ASP A 183 7.09 -13.88 10.58
N LEU A 184 6.20 -14.87 10.59
CA LEU A 184 5.16 -15.01 9.55
C LEU A 184 4.09 -13.92 9.60
N ASP A 185 4.07 -13.09 10.66
CA ASP A 185 3.34 -11.83 10.67
C ASP A 185 3.76 -10.90 9.51
N ARG A 186 4.91 -11.15 8.86
CA ARG A 186 5.39 -10.40 7.68
C ARG A 186 4.85 -10.94 6.36
N VAL A 187 4.08 -12.03 6.36
CA VAL A 187 3.57 -12.64 5.14
C VAL A 187 2.57 -11.72 4.46
N SER A 188 2.79 -11.46 3.18
CA SER A 188 1.90 -10.68 2.36
C SER A 188 0.59 -11.42 2.08
N ASP A 189 -0.45 -10.66 1.75
CA ASP A 189 -1.72 -11.24 1.34
C ASP A 189 -1.61 -11.87 -0.06
N ALA A 190 -2.24 -13.03 -0.28
CA ALA A 190 -2.19 -13.75 -1.55
C ALA A 190 -2.65 -12.87 -2.73
N ARG A 191 -3.66 -12.00 -2.53
CA ARG A 191 -4.13 -11.08 -3.57
C ARG A 191 -3.07 -10.03 -3.92
N TYR A 192 -2.27 -9.59 -2.95
CA TYR A 192 -1.16 -8.65 -3.20
C TYR A 192 -0.06 -9.32 -4.03
N SER A 193 0.37 -10.52 -3.64
CA SER A 193 1.42 -11.25 -4.37
C SER A 193 0.97 -11.60 -5.79
N ALA A 194 -0.27 -12.08 -5.97
CA ALA A 194 -0.83 -12.35 -7.31
C ALA A 194 -0.89 -11.11 -8.22
N GLN A 195 -1.19 -9.93 -7.64
CA GLN A 195 -1.17 -8.67 -8.39
C GLN A 195 0.25 -8.28 -8.82
N LEU A 196 1.22 -8.36 -7.91
CA LEU A 196 2.62 -8.07 -8.21
C LEU A 196 3.21 -9.02 -9.26
N GLN A 197 2.98 -10.32 -9.13
CA GLN A 197 3.43 -11.32 -10.11
C GLN A 197 2.92 -10.96 -11.51
N SER A 198 1.62 -10.64 -11.62
CA SER A 198 1.03 -10.25 -12.91
C SER A 198 1.68 -9.00 -13.53
N LEU A 199 2.04 -8.02 -12.69
CA LEU A 199 2.73 -6.82 -13.13
C LEU A 199 4.15 -7.13 -13.60
N PHE A 200 4.93 -7.90 -12.83
CA PHE A 200 6.28 -8.30 -13.21
C PHE A 200 6.33 -9.21 -14.45
N ILE A 201 5.27 -9.98 -14.69
CA ILE A 201 5.10 -10.77 -15.92
C ILE A 201 4.85 -9.88 -17.15
N GLY A 202 4.27 -8.69 -16.96
CA GLY A 202 3.95 -7.76 -18.05
C GLY A 202 2.56 -7.97 -18.65
N ASP A 203 1.64 -8.58 -17.90
CA ASP A 203 0.31 -8.94 -18.40
C ASP A 203 -0.50 -7.76 -18.95
N PHE A 204 -0.29 -6.56 -18.42
CA PHE A 204 -0.96 -5.34 -18.87
C PHE A 204 -0.57 -4.96 -20.31
N LEU A 205 0.53 -5.50 -20.86
CA LEU A 205 0.99 -5.19 -22.22
C LEU A 205 0.21 -5.91 -23.32
N VAL A 206 -0.51 -6.98 -22.98
CA VAL A 206 -1.28 -7.78 -23.94
C VAL A 206 -2.78 -7.74 -23.66
N GLN A 207 -3.22 -6.77 -22.85
CA GLN A 207 -4.63 -6.60 -22.48
C GLN A 207 -5.38 -5.74 -23.48
N GLY A 208 -6.35 -6.36 -24.16
CA GLY A 208 -7.24 -5.71 -25.13
C GLY A 208 -7.78 -6.72 -26.12
N GLN A 209 -9.01 -6.50 -26.60
CA GLN A 209 -9.52 -7.19 -27.78
C GLN A 209 -8.64 -6.82 -28.98
N LEU A 210 -8.28 -7.80 -29.80
CA LEU A 210 -7.68 -7.54 -31.11
C LEU A 210 -8.58 -6.55 -31.87
N THR A 211 -8.03 -5.38 -32.19
CA THR A 211 -8.72 -4.25 -32.84
C THR A 211 -9.05 -4.51 -34.32
N SER A 212 -9.23 -5.76 -34.74
CA SER A 212 -9.71 -6.04 -36.08
C SER A 212 -11.24 -5.92 -36.09
N ASN A 213 -11.76 -5.15 -37.05
CA ASN A 213 -13.20 -5.15 -37.40
C ASN A 213 -13.66 -6.49 -37.99
N THR A 214 -12.90 -7.56 -37.76
CA THR A 214 -13.09 -8.91 -38.26
C THR A 214 -13.30 -9.77 -37.03
N PRO A 215 -14.32 -10.66 -36.99
CA PRO A 215 -14.49 -11.58 -35.87
C PRO A 215 -13.18 -12.34 -35.63
N PRO A 216 -12.70 -12.45 -34.37
CA PRO A 216 -11.53 -13.26 -34.08
C PRO A 216 -11.76 -14.66 -34.64
N THR A 217 -10.73 -15.25 -35.26
CA THR A 217 -10.79 -16.69 -35.56
C THR A 217 -11.00 -17.46 -34.25
N SER A 218 -11.64 -18.64 -34.30
CA SER A 218 -11.90 -19.46 -33.09
C SER A 218 -10.65 -19.71 -32.23
N VAL A 219 -9.47 -19.73 -32.87
CA VAL A 219 -8.16 -19.84 -32.22
C VAL A 219 -7.82 -18.59 -31.39
N LEU A 220 -8.03 -17.38 -31.92
CA LEU A 220 -7.80 -16.14 -31.19
C LEU A 220 -8.75 -15.99 -30.01
N GLN A 221 -10.01 -16.35 -30.20
CA GLN A 221 -10.98 -16.38 -29.11
C GLN A 221 -10.54 -17.38 -28.01
N SER A 222 -10.04 -18.56 -28.38
CA SER A 222 -9.53 -19.54 -27.41
C SER A 222 -8.29 -19.04 -26.65
N ILE A 223 -7.42 -18.28 -27.32
CA ILE A 223 -6.26 -17.63 -26.70
C ILE A 223 -6.72 -16.53 -25.73
N GLU A 224 -7.67 -15.68 -26.15
CA GLU A 224 -8.24 -14.62 -25.31
C GLU A 224 -8.97 -15.19 -24.09
N GLU A 225 -9.76 -16.25 -24.25
CA GLU A 225 -10.44 -16.94 -23.13
C GLU A 225 -9.46 -17.61 -22.17
N SER A 226 -8.28 -18.00 -22.65
CA SER A 226 -7.22 -18.53 -21.80
C SER A 226 -6.54 -17.41 -20.99
N PHE A 227 -6.62 -16.17 -21.46
CA PHE A 227 -6.13 -14.97 -20.80
C PHE A 227 -7.22 -14.30 -19.97
N LEU A 228 -7.42 -14.76 -18.74
CA LEU A 228 -8.45 -14.19 -17.88
C LEU A 228 -8.15 -12.74 -17.53
N MET A 229 -9.06 -11.86 -17.94
CA MET A 229 -8.94 -10.42 -17.70
C MET A 229 -9.06 -10.08 -16.21
N TYR A 230 -8.50 -8.94 -15.84
CA TYR A 230 -8.89 -8.27 -14.60
C TYR A 230 -10.41 -8.06 -14.58
N PRO A 231 -11.08 -8.22 -13.42
CA PRO A 231 -10.51 -8.36 -12.08
C PRO A 231 -10.31 -9.81 -11.56
N PHE A 232 -10.53 -10.84 -12.38
CA PHE A 232 -10.70 -12.23 -11.90
C PHE A 232 -9.40 -12.98 -11.62
N ARG A 233 -8.36 -12.72 -12.41
CA ARG A 233 -7.11 -13.50 -12.40
C ARG A 233 -6.35 -13.52 -11.07
N TYR A 234 -6.61 -12.57 -10.17
CA TYR A 234 -5.94 -12.52 -8.87
C TYR A 234 -6.51 -13.52 -7.85
N ARG A 235 -7.52 -14.31 -8.22
CA ARG A 235 -8.03 -15.44 -7.43
C ARG A 235 -7.24 -16.73 -7.61
N PHE A 236 -6.40 -16.77 -8.63
CA PHE A 236 -5.70 -17.99 -9.00
C PHE A 236 -4.63 -18.35 -8.00
N THR A 237 -4.55 -19.65 -7.73
CA THR A 237 -3.34 -20.21 -7.13
C THR A 237 -2.21 -20.14 -8.15
N ALA A 238 -0.96 -20.23 -7.68
CA ALA A 238 0.20 -20.28 -8.58
C ALA A 238 0.10 -21.42 -9.60
N ASN A 239 -0.43 -22.58 -9.20
CA ASN A 239 -0.65 -23.72 -10.08
C ASN A 239 -1.71 -23.46 -11.16
N ASP A 240 -2.81 -22.79 -10.80
CA ASP A 240 -3.84 -22.41 -11.77
C ASP A 240 -3.26 -21.41 -12.77
N ALA A 241 -2.54 -20.39 -12.29
CA ALA A 241 -1.88 -19.41 -13.14
C ALA A 241 -0.88 -20.07 -14.11
N LEU A 242 -0.01 -20.96 -13.62
CA LEU A 242 0.93 -21.72 -14.44
C LEU A 242 0.21 -22.56 -15.51
N THR A 243 -0.90 -23.22 -15.15
CA THR A 243 -1.71 -24.01 -16.08
C THR A 243 -2.27 -23.12 -17.21
N HIS A 244 -2.78 -21.95 -16.86
CA HIS A 244 -3.30 -20.98 -17.84
C HIS A 244 -2.20 -20.46 -18.77
N TYR A 245 -1.02 -20.08 -18.25
CA TYR A 245 0.09 -19.65 -19.09
C TYR A 245 0.61 -20.77 -20.01
N THR A 246 0.69 -22.00 -19.51
CA THR A 246 1.12 -23.16 -20.30
C THR A 246 0.16 -23.42 -21.46
N LYS A 247 -1.15 -23.35 -21.19
CA LYS A 247 -2.18 -23.48 -22.23
C LYS A 247 -2.04 -22.37 -23.27
N MET A 248 -1.88 -21.11 -22.83
CA MET A 248 -1.71 -19.97 -23.73
C MET A 248 -0.46 -20.09 -24.61
N ALA A 249 0.70 -20.44 -24.02
CA ALA A 249 1.94 -20.60 -24.75
C ALA A 249 1.79 -21.66 -25.86
N THR A 250 1.16 -22.80 -25.54
CA THR A 250 0.89 -23.89 -26.48
C THR A 250 -0.01 -23.44 -27.63
N LEU A 251 -1.18 -22.85 -27.32
CA LEU A 251 -2.12 -22.37 -28.34
C LEU A 251 -1.49 -21.31 -29.26
N CYS A 252 -0.69 -20.40 -28.70
CA CYS A 252 0.00 -19.40 -29.52
C CYS A 252 1.06 -20.04 -30.43
N ALA A 253 1.81 -21.04 -29.96
CA ALA A 253 2.76 -21.77 -30.80
C ALA A 253 2.05 -22.49 -31.97
N GLU A 254 0.96 -23.18 -31.69
CA GLU A 254 0.17 -23.88 -32.70
C GLU A 254 -0.37 -22.92 -33.75
N ALA A 255 -0.90 -21.77 -33.32
CA ALA A 255 -1.43 -20.74 -34.22
C ALA A 255 -0.34 -20.16 -35.13
N LEU A 256 0.85 -19.87 -34.59
CA LEU A 256 1.99 -19.35 -35.35
C LEU A 256 2.54 -20.38 -36.35
N ASN A 257 2.55 -21.66 -36.00
CA ASN A 257 2.98 -22.73 -36.91
C ASN A 257 2.00 -22.92 -38.08
N GLN A 258 0.69 -22.76 -37.84
CA GLN A 258 -0.32 -22.92 -38.89
C GLN A 258 -0.41 -21.72 -39.83
N LYS A 259 -0.25 -20.49 -39.30
CA LYS A 259 -0.42 -19.24 -40.06
C LYS A 259 0.64 -18.20 -39.67
N PRO A 260 1.92 -18.41 -40.01
CA PRO A 260 3.01 -17.53 -39.59
C PRO A 260 2.91 -16.10 -40.14
N GLU A 261 2.25 -15.93 -41.29
CA GLU A 261 2.07 -14.63 -41.97
C GLU A 261 0.67 -14.02 -41.72
N SER A 262 -0.08 -14.53 -40.73
CA SER A 262 -1.37 -13.95 -40.35
C SER A 262 -1.22 -12.47 -39.93
N PRO A 263 -2.17 -11.58 -40.26
CA PRO A 263 -2.22 -10.22 -39.70
C PRO A 263 -2.15 -10.20 -38.16
N ASP A 264 -2.66 -11.26 -37.51
CA ASP A 264 -2.69 -11.40 -36.05
C ASP A 264 -1.40 -12.03 -35.48
N ALA A 265 -0.49 -12.52 -36.32
CA ALA A 265 0.71 -13.27 -35.89
C ALA A 265 1.53 -12.50 -34.85
N ARG A 266 1.61 -11.17 -34.99
CA ARG A 266 2.31 -10.31 -34.03
C ARG A 266 1.67 -10.36 -32.63
N SER A 267 0.37 -10.15 -32.56
CA SER A 267 -0.37 -10.15 -31.30
C SER A 267 -0.32 -11.53 -30.61
N ILE A 268 -0.29 -12.60 -31.41
CA ILE A 268 -0.08 -13.97 -30.93
C ILE A 268 1.34 -14.16 -30.38
N ARG A 269 2.37 -13.61 -31.04
CA ARG A 269 3.76 -13.64 -30.52
C ARG A 269 3.90 -12.89 -29.21
N ASP A 270 3.32 -11.68 -29.11
CA ASP A 270 3.35 -10.90 -27.88
C ASP A 270 2.72 -11.68 -26.71
N ARG A 271 1.54 -12.28 -26.94
CA ARG A 271 0.88 -13.15 -25.94
C ARG A 271 1.73 -14.38 -25.60
N ARG A 272 2.40 -14.99 -26.57
CA ARG A 272 3.31 -16.12 -26.33
C ARG A 272 4.50 -15.71 -25.46
N ILE A 273 5.11 -14.56 -25.72
CA ILE A 273 6.22 -14.02 -24.92
C ILE A 273 5.76 -13.81 -23.48
N ILE A 274 4.63 -13.14 -23.27
CA ILE A 274 4.05 -12.94 -21.93
C ILE A 274 3.70 -14.29 -21.26
N ALA A 275 3.19 -15.27 -22.01
CA ALA A 275 2.93 -16.61 -21.49
C ALA A 275 4.21 -17.27 -20.95
N LEU A 276 5.30 -17.21 -21.72
CA LEU A 276 6.58 -17.79 -21.34
C LEU A 276 7.21 -17.06 -20.14
N LEU A 277 7.08 -15.73 -20.07
CA LEU A 277 7.46 -14.96 -18.87
C LEU A 277 6.61 -15.36 -17.65
N GLY A 278 5.32 -15.61 -17.85
CA GLY A 278 4.41 -16.14 -16.83
C GLY A 278 4.83 -17.52 -16.34
N MET A 279 5.21 -18.41 -17.25
CA MET A 279 5.73 -19.74 -16.90
C MET A 279 7.07 -19.65 -16.17
N TRP A 280 7.99 -18.78 -16.60
CA TRP A 280 9.26 -18.52 -15.89
C TRP A 280 8.99 -18.09 -14.46
N ASN A 281 8.13 -17.08 -14.28
CA ASN A 281 7.81 -16.53 -12.97
C ASN A 281 7.09 -17.55 -12.07
N GLN A 282 6.04 -18.21 -12.54
CA GLN A 282 5.21 -19.09 -11.71
C GLN A 282 5.85 -20.44 -11.40
N ALA A 283 6.72 -20.94 -12.29
CA ALA A 283 7.43 -22.21 -12.05
C ALA A 283 8.83 -22.01 -11.45
N CYS A 284 9.36 -20.78 -11.39
CA CYS A 284 10.74 -20.49 -11.04
C CYS A 284 11.74 -21.29 -11.91
N GLU A 285 11.50 -21.33 -13.22
CA GLU A 285 12.24 -22.16 -14.19
C GLU A 285 12.86 -21.30 -15.32
N PRO A 286 14.18 -20.99 -15.24
CA PRO A 286 14.85 -20.07 -16.18
C PRO A 286 14.75 -20.44 -17.66
N LYS A 287 14.58 -21.73 -17.99
CA LYS A 287 14.41 -22.20 -19.38
C LYS A 287 13.25 -21.53 -20.11
N TYR A 288 12.20 -21.10 -19.41
CA TYR A 288 11.08 -20.43 -20.04
C TYR A 288 11.42 -18.98 -20.41
N LEU A 289 12.30 -18.31 -19.66
CA LEU A 289 12.85 -17.02 -20.05
C LEU A 289 13.71 -17.17 -21.32
N GLU A 290 14.55 -18.20 -21.40
CA GLU A 290 15.38 -18.46 -22.60
C GLU A 290 14.50 -18.66 -23.85
N GLN A 291 13.39 -19.38 -23.71
CA GLN A 291 12.39 -19.52 -24.77
C GLN A 291 11.73 -18.19 -25.12
N ALA A 292 11.37 -17.37 -24.12
CA ALA A 292 10.78 -16.05 -24.34
C ALA A 292 11.75 -15.11 -25.09
N VAL A 293 13.03 -15.11 -24.71
CA VAL A 293 14.10 -14.34 -25.36
C VAL A 293 14.26 -14.77 -26.82
N THR A 294 14.22 -16.07 -27.08
CA THR A 294 14.29 -16.62 -28.45
C THR A 294 13.11 -16.11 -29.30
N GLU A 295 11.89 -16.16 -28.76
CA GLU A 295 10.69 -15.65 -29.43
C GLU A 295 10.75 -14.13 -29.64
N ALA A 296 11.21 -13.38 -28.64
CA ALA A 296 11.38 -11.92 -28.70
C ALA A 296 12.40 -11.49 -29.76
N ALA A 297 13.56 -12.14 -29.80
CA ALA A 297 14.57 -11.90 -30.82
C ALA A 297 14.04 -12.20 -32.24
N ALA A 298 13.28 -13.29 -32.40
CA ALA A 298 12.63 -13.61 -33.66
C ALA A 298 11.60 -12.54 -34.06
N ALA A 299 10.80 -12.02 -33.12
CA ALA A 299 9.83 -10.96 -33.39
C ALA A 299 10.51 -9.65 -33.89
N LEU A 300 11.62 -9.27 -33.27
CA LEU A 300 12.37 -8.05 -33.60
C LEU A 300 13.16 -8.12 -34.92
N SER A 301 13.35 -9.33 -35.47
CA SER A 301 14.01 -9.51 -36.78
C SER A 301 13.15 -9.06 -37.97
N THR A 302 11.87 -8.73 -37.72
CA THR A 302 10.92 -8.24 -38.73
C THR A 302 10.76 -6.73 -38.62
N THR A 303 10.55 -6.01 -39.73
CA THR A 303 10.29 -4.56 -39.69
C THR A 303 8.94 -4.30 -39.06
N GLN A 304 8.89 -3.52 -37.98
CA GLN A 304 7.67 -3.22 -37.26
C GLN A 304 7.38 -1.71 -37.18
N PRO A 305 6.10 -1.29 -37.06
CA PRO A 305 5.75 0.08 -36.71
C PRO A 305 6.35 0.50 -35.36
N MET A 306 6.54 1.80 -35.13
CA MET A 306 7.01 2.29 -33.82
C MET A 306 6.01 1.94 -32.70
N GLY A 307 6.51 1.47 -31.55
CA GLY A 307 5.67 1.01 -30.43
C GLY A 307 5.06 -0.38 -30.64
N ALA A 308 5.46 -1.07 -31.72
CA ALA A 308 5.01 -2.43 -32.00
C ALA A 308 5.83 -3.52 -31.28
N ASP A 309 7.02 -3.14 -30.85
CA ASP A 309 8.13 -3.95 -30.38
C ASP A 309 8.27 -3.94 -28.85
N VAL A 310 7.31 -3.35 -28.14
CA VAL A 310 7.34 -3.15 -26.69
C VAL A 310 7.47 -4.46 -25.92
N VAL A 311 6.65 -5.47 -26.23
CA VAL A 311 6.66 -6.76 -25.52
C VAL A 311 7.98 -7.52 -25.75
N PRO A 312 8.47 -7.68 -26.99
CA PRO A 312 9.80 -8.25 -27.23
C PRO A 312 10.92 -7.51 -26.49
N ARG A 313 10.95 -6.17 -26.55
CA ARG A 313 11.98 -5.37 -25.87
C ARG A 313 11.89 -5.46 -24.35
N PHE A 314 10.68 -5.49 -23.80
CA PHE A 314 10.45 -5.72 -22.37
C PHE A 314 11.03 -7.07 -21.93
N CYS A 315 10.80 -8.14 -22.70
CA CYS A 315 11.39 -9.46 -22.43
C CYS A 315 12.92 -9.44 -22.46
N LEU A 316 13.53 -8.79 -23.46
CA LEU A 316 14.98 -8.66 -23.54
C LEU A 316 15.57 -7.83 -22.38
N ALA A 317 14.90 -6.75 -21.98
CA ALA A 317 15.30 -5.95 -20.82
C ALA A 317 15.26 -6.78 -19.52
N LYS A 318 14.21 -7.58 -19.31
CA LYS A 318 14.15 -8.51 -18.16
C LYS A 318 15.29 -9.53 -18.17
N ALA A 319 15.62 -10.08 -19.33
CA ALA A 319 16.76 -10.99 -19.46
C ALA A 319 18.09 -10.30 -19.14
N ALA A 320 18.29 -9.06 -19.60
CA ALA A 320 19.47 -8.25 -19.28
C ALA A 320 19.57 -7.95 -17.77
N LEU A 321 18.47 -7.54 -17.14
CA LEU A 321 18.40 -7.32 -15.70
C LEU A 321 18.69 -8.59 -14.89
N ARG A 322 18.23 -9.76 -15.36
CA ARG A 322 18.56 -11.06 -14.74
C ARG A 322 20.06 -11.37 -14.78
N MET A 323 20.76 -11.04 -15.86
CA MET A 323 22.19 -11.28 -15.99
C MET A 323 23.05 -10.41 -15.07
N GLY A 324 22.51 -9.28 -14.59
CA GLY A 324 23.15 -8.44 -13.58
C GLY A 324 24.30 -7.58 -14.10
N ASP A 325 24.24 -7.14 -15.37
CA ASP A 325 25.25 -6.25 -15.94
C ASP A 325 25.26 -4.86 -15.26
N LYS A 326 26.43 -4.21 -15.28
CA LYS A 326 26.85 -3.12 -14.35
C LYS A 326 26.05 -1.80 -14.39
N ASN A 327 24.88 -1.71 -14.99
CA ASN A 327 24.04 -0.52 -14.83
C ASN A 327 22.56 -0.79 -15.14
N ALA A 328 21.83 -1.38 -14.18
CA ALA A 328 20.40 -1.69 -14.32
C ALA A 328 19.57 -0.47 -14.76
N ASP A 329 19.92 0.72 -14.29
CA ASP A 329 19.27 1.98 -14.69
C ASP A 329 19.49 2.32 -16.16
N THR A 330 20.68 2.02 -16.70
CA THR A 330 20.97 2.18 -18.14
C THR A 330 20.16 1.22 -18.99
N GLU A 331 19.89 0.01 -18.49
CA GLU A 331 19.04 -0.96 -19.19
C GLU A 331 17.59 -0.46 -19.30
N VAL A 332 17.05 0.12 -18.23
CA VAL A 332 15.71 0.73 -18.23
C VAL A 332 15.67 1.96 -19.16
N ALA A 333 16.68 2.82 -19.10
CA ALA A 333 16.78 4.00 -19.98
C ALA A 333 16.89 3.59 -21.46
N ARG A 334 17.73 2.60 -21.78
CA ARG A 334 17.88 2.05 -23.13
C ARG A 334 16.57 1.50 -23.66
N PHE A 335 15.81 0.76 -22.84
CA PHE A 335 14.49 0.27 -23.21
C PHE A 335 13.56 1.41 -23.63
N LEU A 336 13.56 2.53 -22.89
CA LEU A 336 12.74 3.70 -23.21
C LEU A 336 13.17 4.35 -24.52
N ASP A 337 14.47 4.60 -24.70
CA ASP A 337 15.03 5.23 -25.89
C ASP A 337 14.72 4.42 -27.15
N ASP A 338 14.89 3.11 -27.06
CA ASP A 338 14.58 2.14 -28.11
C ASP A 338 13.10 2.10 -28.50
N CYS A 339 12.21 2.51 -27.59
CA CYS A 339 10.76 2.50 -27.76
C CYS A 339 10.14 3.89 -27.96
N GLY A 340 10.93 4.88 -28.38
CA GLY A 340 10.45 6.22 -28.75
C GLY A 340 10.78 7.34 -27.75
N GLY A 341 11.53 7.07 -26.68
CA GLY A 341 12.07 8.08 -25.79
C GLY A 341 10.99 9.01 -25.20
N SER A 342 11.09 10.31 -25.46
CA SER A 342 10.13 11.32 -24.98
C SER A 342 8.70 11.15 -25.52
N ASP A 343 8.55 10.51 -26.68
CA ASP A 343 7.27 10.28 -27.36
C ASP A 343 6.74 8.85 -27.11
N ALA A 344 7.28 8.17 -26.09
CA ALA A 344 6.90 6.81 -25.73
C ALA A 344 5.38 6.66 -25.48
N PRO A 345 4.73 5.63 -26.06
CA PRO A 345 3.32 5.34 -25.81
C PRO A 345 3.10 4.84 -24.37
N ALA A 346 1.82 4.81 -23.96
CA ALA A 346 1.40 4.39 -22.61
C ALA A 346 2.00 3.04 -22.17
N SER A 347 2.01 2.05 -23.08
CA SER A 347 2.55 0.70 -22.81
C SER A 347 4.04 0.72 -22.46
N VAL A 348 4.82 1.61 -23.07
CA VAL A 348 6.26 1.74 -22.82
C VAL A 348 6.52 2.37 -21.46
N LEU A 349 5.82 3.46 -21.12
CA LEU A 349 5.96 4.07 -19.79
C LEU A 349 5.51 3.11 -18.68
N ALA A 350 4.44 2.35 -18.92
CA ALA A 350 3.99 1.31 -18.01
C ALA A 350 5.07 0.22 -17.82
N ALA A 351 5.61 -0.32 -18.90
CA ALA A 351 6.71 -1.30 -18.87
C ALA A 351 7.97 -0.76 -18.18
N ALA A 352 8.41 0.46 -18.52
CA ALA A 352 9.59 1.10 -17.94
C ALA A 352 9.45 1.26 -16.42
N SER A 353 8.25 1.62 -15.93
CA SER A 353 8.01 1.75 -14.49
C SER A 353 8.12 0.42 -13.74
N ILE A 354 7.79 -0.72 -14.38
CA ILE A 354 7.94 -2.06 -13.79
C ILE A 354 9.39 -2.54 -13.87
N LEU A 355 10.04 -2.33 -15.02
CA LEU A 355 11.48 -2.62 -15.17
C LEU A 355 12.32 -1.85 -14.15
N ALA A 356 11.95 -0.60 -13.82
CA ALA A 356 12.60 0.17 -12.76
C ALA A 356 12.50 -0.50 -11.38
N LEU A 357 11.38 -1.15 -11.05
CA LEU A 357 11.24 -1.92 -9.80
C LEU A 357 12.10 -3.19 -9.80
N GLU A 358 12.29 -3.82 -10.95
CA GLU A 358 13.21 -4.95 -11.10
C GLU A 358 14.68 -4.51 -11.01
N ALA A 359 15.01 -3.35 -11.59
CA ALA A 359 16.29 -2.67 -11.47
C ALA A 359 16.57 -2.11 -10.07
N LYS A 360 15.57 -2.14 -9.17
CA LYS A 360 15.63 -1.58 -7.80
C LYS A 360 15.84 -0.06 -7.77
N SER A 361 15.44 0.64 -8.83
CA SER A 361 15.50 2.09 -8.93
C SER A 361 14.14 2.72 -8.60
N LYS A 362 14.00 3.17 -7.36
CA LYS A 362 12.79 3.86 -6.90
C LYS A 362 12.58 5.18 -7.65
N GLU A 363 13.66 5.91 -7.92
CA GLU A 363 13.63 7.20 -8.61
C GLU A 363 13.10 7.05 -10.04
N LEU A 364 13.64 6.10 -10.81
CA LEU A 364 13.14 5.81 -12.16
C LEU A 364 11.69 5.34 -12.14
N HIS A 365 11.31 4.51 -11.16
CA HIS A 365 9.91 4.11 -11.01
C HIS A 365 8.99 5.32 -10.79
N GLU A 366 9.34 6.21 -9.87
CA GLU A 366 8.55 7.41 -9.57
C GLU A 366 8.47 8.36 -10.78
N GLN A 367 9.57 8.52 -11.53
CA GLN A 367 9.61 9.30 -12.75
C GLN A 367 8.64 8.76 -13.82
N TYR A 368 8.76 7.48 -14.19
CA TYR A 368 7.90 6.89 -15.22
C TYR A 368 6.45 6.74 -14.78
N ARG A 369 6.23 6.44 -13.49
CA ARG A 369 4.89 6.47 -12.89
C ARG A 369 4.26 7.85 -13.00
N GLY A 370 5.00 8.92 -12.70
CA GLY A 370 4.52 10.30 -12.79
C GLY A 370 4.09 10.64 -14.22
N LEU A 371 4.97 10.40 -15.20
CA LEU A 371 4.70 10.64 -16.62
C LEU A 371 3.50 9.82 -17.13
N PHE A 372 3.40 8.55 -16.71
CA PHE A 372 2.27 7.69 -17.07
C PHE A 372 0.95 8.24 -16.50
N LEU A 373 0.91 8.57 -15.21
CA LEU A 373 -0.30 9.05 -14.55
C LEU A 373 -0.75 10.42 -15.07
N GLU A 374 0.18 11.26 -15.50
CA GLU A 374 -0.14 12.56 -16.10
C GLU A 374 -0.79 12.42 -17.48
N LYS A 375 -0.27 11.52 -18.33
CA LYS A 375 -0.68 11.40 -19.74
C LYS A 375 -1.79 10.38 -19.99
N TYR A 376 -1.81 9.28 -19.23
CA TYR A 376 -2.54 8.06 -19.60
C TYR A 376 -3.36 7.45 -18.47
N ALA A 377 -3.51 8.12 -17.32
CA ALA A 377 -4.23 7.54 -16.19
C ALA A 377 -5.70 7.18 -16.50
N ASP A 378 -6.34 7.93 -17.40
CA ASP A 378 -7.74 7.74 -17.77
C ASP A 378 -7.92 6.87 -19.02
N ASP A 379 -6.85 6.23 -19.52
CA ASP A 379 -6.94 5.28 -20.63
C ASP A 379 -7.58 3.94 -20.16
N PRO A 380 -8.73 3.53 -20.72
CA PRO A 380 -9.40 2.28 -20.35
C PRO A 380 -8.54 1.03 -20.53
N ALA A 381 -7.57 1.03 -21.46
CA ALA A 381 -6.67 -0.10 -21.66
C ALA A 381 -5.76 -0.34 -20.45
N PHE A 382 -5.52 0.69 -19.64
CA PHE A 382 -4.58 0.65 -18.51
C PHE A 382 -5.23 0.83 -17.14
N TYR A 383 -6.54 0.85 -17.01
CA TYR A 383 -7.20 1.09 -15.71
C TYR A 383 -6.70 0.20 -14.56
N ALA A 384 -6.44 -1.09 -14.81
CA ALA A 384 -5.91 -1.99 -13.79
C ALA A 384 -4.45 -1.70 -13.43
N PHE A 385 -3.68 -1.14 -14.36
CA PHE A 385 -2.32 -0.68 -14.11
C PHE A 385 -2.32 0.66 -13.37
N THR A 386 -3.17 1.61 -13.79
CA THR A 386 -3.40 2.89 -13.10
C THR A 386 -3.82 2.66 -11.65
N SER A 387 -4.70 1.69 -11.39
CA SER A 387 -5.17 1.41 -10.02
C SER A 387 -4.03 0.93 -9.12
N PHE A 388 -3.14 0.07 -9.61
CA PHE A 388 -1.91 -0.32 -8.90
C PHE A 388 -1.02 0.89 -8.62
N LEU A 389 -0.75 1.73 -9.62
CA LEU A 389 0.10 2.91 -9.44
C LEU A 389 -0.45 3.88 -8.40
N ARG A 390 -1.78 3.98 -8.28
CA ARG A 390 -2.44 4.86 -7.29
C ARG A 390 -2.54 4.21 -5.90
N ASP A 391 -2.54 2.88 -5.81
CA ASP A 391 -2.76 2.16 -4.56
C ASP A 391 -1.66 2.43 -3.52
N ARG A 392 -2.06 3.03 -2.38
CA ARG A 392 -1.13 3.50 -1.36
C ARG A 392 -0.37 2.40 -0.65
N HIS A 393 -0.93 1.20 -0.55
CA HIS A 393 -0.18 0.12 0.08
C HIS A 393 0.95 -0.36 -0.82
N HIS A 394 0.70 -0.47 -2.12
CA HIS A 394 1.77 -0.75 -3.07
C HIS A 394 2.85 0.33 -2.99
N GLN A 395 2.47 1.61 -3.04
CA GLN A 395 3.40 2.74 -2.90
C GLN A 395 4.21 2.71 -1.60
N TYR A 396 3.59 2.32 -0.48
CA TYR A 396 4.29 2.16 0.80
C TYR A 396 5.33 1.05 0.77
N ARG A 397 5.00 -0.08 0.12
CA ARG A 397 5.80 -1.31 0.11
C ARG A 397 6.90 -1.35 -0.94
N LEU A 398 6.88 -0.45 -1.94
CA LEU A 398 7.86 -0.45 -3.04
C LEU A 398 9.29 -0.51 -2.50
N LEU A 399 10.00 -1.60 -2.85
CA LEU A 399 11.41 -1.81 -2.53
C LEU A 399 11.74 -1.72 -1.02
N LYS A 400 10.76 -1.96 -0.15
CA LYS A 400 10.95 -2.04 1.31
C LYS A 400 10.79 -3.47 1.80
N ALA A 401 11.49 -3.82 2.87
CA ALA A 401 11.25 -5.08 3.56
C ALA A 401 9.93 -5.02 4.37
N ASN A 402 9.36 -6.19 4.67
CA ASN A 402 8.10 -6.27 5.43
C ASN A 402 8.36 -6.09 6.94
N HIS A 403 8.03 -4.92 7.51
CA HIS A 403 8.26 -4.62 8.93
C HIS A 403 7.14 -5.07 9.87
N ILE A 404 7.49 -5.35 11.13
CA ILE A 404 6.52 -5.53 12.23
C ILE A 404 6.60 -4.37 13.24
N ARG A 405 5.55 -4.18 14.04
CA ARG A 405 5.33 -3.02 14.93
C ARG A 405 6.52 -2.64 15.83
N SER A 406 7.32 -3.60 16.29
CA SER A 406 8.45 -3.35 17.20
C SER A 406 9.66 -2.70 16.51
N GLU A 407 9.62 -2.52 15.19
CA GLU A 407 10.81 -2.18 14.40
C GLU A 407 10.79 -0.75 13.85
N GLY A 408 9.73 0.04 14.06
CA GLY A 408 9.64 1.40 13.52
C GLY A 408 8.93 1.47 12.15
N ASP A 409 9.00 2.67 11.54
CA ASP A 409 8.18 3.23 10.43
C ASP A 409 6.73 2.74 10.35
N TYR A 410 5.78 3.60 10.70
CA TYR A 410 4.42 3.16 11.06
C TYR A 410 3.48 3.14 9.84
N PRO A 411 3.20 1.97 9.20
CA PRO A 411 2.45 1.88 7.93
C PRO A 411 1.07 2.53 8.00
N ARG A 412 0.40 2.47 9.16
CA ARG A 412 -0.89 3.14 9.38
C ARG A 412 -0.83 4.63 9.07
N GLY A 413 0.27 5.31 9.35
CA GLY A 413 0.38 6.76 9.10
C GLY A 413 0.27 7.05 7.61
N HIS A 414 1.00 6.26 6.80
CA HIS A 414 0.97 6.33 5.35
C HIS A 414 -0.41 5.93 4.79
N ILE A 415 -1.00 4.84 5.30
CA ILE A 415 -2.28 4.30 4.81
C ILE A 415 -3.47 5.17 5.20
N VAL A 416 -3.47 5.74 6.41
CA VAL A 416 -4.47 6.72 6.86
C VAL A 416 -4.35 8.01 6.04
N HIS A 417 -3.14 8.35 5.57
CA HIS A 417 -2.88 9.45 4.65
C HIS A 417 -3.36 10.81 5.19
N ARG A 418 -2.65 11.32 6.20
CA ARG A 418 -3.04 12.53 6.95
C ARG A 418 -2.73 13.87 6.27
N ALA A 419 -2.04 13.88 5.13
CA ALA A 419 -1.33 15.07 4.64
C ALA A 419 -1.69 15.55 3.22
N LEU A 420 -2.55 14.85 2.45
CA LEU A 420 -2.83 15.21 1.06
C LEU A 420 -4.33 15.13 0.73
N THR A 421 -4.81 16.15 0.02
CA THR A 421 -6.14 16.20 -0.59
C THR A 421 -6.12 15.44 -1.90
N PHE A 422 -6.79 14.29 -1.96
CA PHE A 422 -7.12 13.65 -3.22
C PHE A 422 -8.18 14.52 -3.93
N THR A 423 -7.99 14.89 -5.20
CA THR A 423 -8.93 15.80 -5.90
C THR A 423 -9.53 15.19 -7.17
N ASN A 424 -9.20 13.93 -7.49
CA ASN A 424 -9.79 13.28 -8.65
C ASN A 424 -11.31 13.16 -8.47
N ALA A 425 -12.04 13.49 -9.54
CA ALA A 425 -13.47 13.25 -9.58
C ALA A 425 -13.74 11.75 -9.58
N LEU A 426 -14.81 11.33 -8.89
CA LEU A 426 -15.38 10.02 -9.16
C LEU A 426 -15.95 10.08 -10.60
N PRO A 427 -15.62 9.15 -11.50
CA PRO A 427 -16.29 9.07 -12.78
C PRO A 427 -17.79 8.89 -12.56
N GLU A 428 -18.60 9.37 -13.51
CA GLU A 428 -20.03 9.12 -13.45
C GLU A 428 -20.30 7.62 -13.55
N ILE A 429 -21.00 7.09 -12.57
CA ILE A 429 -21.32 5.66 -12.47
C ILE A 429 -22.83 5.49 -12.30
N GLU A 430 -23.39 4.55 -13.05
CA GLU A 430 -24.81 4.17 -12.98
C GLU A 430 -24.94 2.83 -12.25
N LEU A 431 -25.58 2.88 -11.09
CA LEU A 431 -25.92 1.74 -10.25
C LEU A 431 -27.44 1.51 -10.29
N LYS A 432 -27.90 0.38 -9.75
CA LYS A 432 -29.34 0.07 -9.65
C LYS A 432 -29.77 -0.02 -8.19
N LYS A 433 -30.84 0.66 -7.81
CA LYS A 433 -31.50 0.45 -6.52
C LYS A 433 -32.15 -0.95 -6.50
N LEU A 434 -32.49 -1.46 -5.31
CA LEU A 434 -33.12 -2.78 -5.17
C LEU A 434 -34.55 -2.87 -5.75
N ASP A 435 -35.14 -1.74 -6.14
CA ASP A 435 -36.41 -1.66 -6.88
C ASP A 435 -36.21 -1.58 -8.41
N GLY A 436 -34.96 -1.58 -8.87
CA GLY A 436 -34.57 -1.51 -10.29
C GLY A 436 -34.39 -0.10 -10.84
N SER A 437 -34.73 0.96 -10.09
CA SER A 437 -34.51 2.34 -10.53
C SER A 437 -33.01 2.72 -10.54
N PRO A 438 -32.58 3.62 -11.43
CA PRO A 438 -31.19 4.02 -11.50
C PRO A 438 -30.75 4.80 -10.24
N PHE A 439 -29.47 4.65 -9.91
CA PHE A 439 -28.77 5.44 -8.90
C PHE A 439 -27.45 5.95 -9.48
N ILE A 440 -27.33 7.25 -9.74
CA ILE A 440 -26.23 7.86 -10.47
C ILE A 440 -25.33 8.66 -9.51
N LEU A 441 -24.08 8.23 -9.36
CA LEU A 441 -23.07 8.96 -8.59
C LEU A 441 -22.07 9.66 -9.53
N PRO A 442 -21.54 10.82 -9.14
CA PRO A 442 -21.76 11.52 -7.87
C PRO A 442 -23.00 12.44 -7.81
N LYS A 443 -23.88 12.43 -8.84
CA LYS A 443 -25.05 13.34 -8.93
C LYS A 443 -26.04 13.18 -7.76
N GLU A 444 -26.25 11.97 -7.27
CA GLU A 444 -27.19 11.69 -6.17
C GLU A 444 -26.55 11.67 -4.76
N THR A 445 -25.39 12.31 -4.56
CA THR A 445 -24.83 12.55 -3.21
C THR A 445 -25.64 13.55 -2.39
N ASN A 446 -26.53 14.32 -3.04
CA ASN A 446 -27.40 15.33 -2.42
C ASN A 446 -26.64 16.36 -1.57
N GLY A 447 -25.40 16.69 -1.96
CA GLY A 447 -24.55 17.63 -1.24
C GLY A 447 -24.02 17.12 0.10
N LYS A 448 -24.12 15.82 0.38
CA LYS A 448 -23.61 15.17 1.59
C LYS A 448 -22.25 14.53 1.35
N LEU A 449 -21.49 14.30 2.41
CA LEU A 449 -20.40 13.34 2.35
C LEU A 449 -20.97 11.96 2.09
N THR A 450 -20.31 11.14 1.27
CA THR A 450 -20.82 9.80 0.95
C THR A 450 -19.75 8.74 1.16
N TYR A 451 -19.98 7.82 2.09
CA TYR A 451 -19.25 6.55 2.10
C TYR A 451 -19.86 5.64 1.03
N LEU A 452 -19.08 5.33 0.00
CA LEU A 452 -19.41 4.38 -1.06
C LEU A 452 -18.53 3.15 -0.89
N LEU A 453 -19.15 2.04 -0.51
CA LEU A 453 -18.48 0.75 -0.31
C LEU A 453 -18.83 -0.21 -1.45
N PHE A 454 -17.84 -0.86 -2.06
CA PHE A 454 -18.07 -1.95 -2.99
C PHE A 454 -17.78 -3.29 -2.33
N VAL A 455 -18.74 -4.22 -2.43
CA VAL A 455 -18.68 -5.53 -1.80
C VAL A 455 -19.04 -6.61 -2.82
N GLU A 456 -18.19 -7.62 -2.95
CA GLU A 456 -18.54 -8.83 -3.68
C GLU A 456 -19.28 -9.79 -2.73
N PRO A 457 -20.52 -10.17 -3.03
CA PRO A 457 -21.25 -11.14 -2.23
C PRO A 457 -20.68 -12.57 -2.41
N PRO A 458 -20.96 -13.51 -1.49
CA PRO A 458 -20.63 -14.91 -1.69
C PRO A 458 -21.17 -15.46 -3.01
N ALA A 459 -20.46 -16.41 -3.62
CA ALA A 459 -20.89 -17.02 -4.88
C ALA A 459 -22.17 -17.85 -4.75
N ASP A 460 -22.43 -18.40 -3.56
CA ASP A 460 -23.72 -19.05 -3.24
C ASP A 460 -24.76 -17.97 -2.91
N PRO A 461 -25.83 -17.82 -3.73
CA PRO A 461 -26.86 -16.79 -3.56
C PRO A 461 -27.73 -16.99 -2.32
N THR A 462 -27.56 -18.09 -1.60
CA THR A 462 -28.27 -18.37 -0.35
C THR A 462 -27.37 -18.26 0.89
N ALA A 463 -26.06 -18.12 0.68
CA ALA A 463 -25.09 -18.04 1.76
C ALA A 463 -24.88 -16.60 2.25
N ASP A 464 -24.64 -16.48 3.55
CA ASP A 464 -24.07 -15.26 4.15
C ASP A 464 -22.53 -15.31 4.08
N PHE A 465 -21.86 -14.19 4.38
CA PHE A 465 -20.40 -14.15 4.38
C PHE A 465 -19.82 -15.15 5.40
N PRO A 466 -18.77 -15.90 5.04
CA PRO A 466 -18.20 -16.93 5.90
C PRO A 466 -17.74 -16.33 7.23
N VAL A 467 -18.07 -17.01 8.32
CA VAL A 467 -17.59 -16.65 9.65
C VAL A 467 -16.19 -17.23 9.81
N LEU A 468 -15.19 -16.35 9.89
CA LEU A 468 -13.83 -16.77 10.21
C LEU A 468 -13.78 -17.19 11.68
N MET A 469 -13.26 -18.38 11.95
CA MET A 469 -12.96 -18.82 13.31
C MET A 469 -11.48 -18.60 13.60
N ASP A 470 -11.14 -18.14 14.81
CA ASP A 470 -9.75 -18.13 15.27
C ASP A 470 -9.27 -19.58 15.56
N PRO A 471 -7.96 -19.82 15.74
CA PRO A 471 -7.44 -21.16 16.05
C PRO A 471 -7.98 -21.80 17.34
N ARG A 472 -8.73 -21.06 18.15
CA ARG A 472 -9.38 -21.52 19.39
C ARG A 472 -10.88 -21.79 19.19
N GLY A 473 -11.38 -21.70 17.95
CA GLY A 473 -12.78 -21.97 17.59
C GLY A 473 -13.75 -20.85 17.93
N TRP A 474 -13.27 -19.66 18.28
CA TRP A 474 -14.12 -18.48 18.49
C TRP A 474 -14.36 -17.77 17.18
N VAL A 475 -15.51 -17.10 17.04
CA VAL A 475 -15.72 -16.15 15.96
C VAL A 475 -14.59 -15.13 16.01
N SER A 476 -13.81 -15.11 14.94
CA SER A 476 -12.67 -14.24 14.78
C SER A 476 -13.13 -12.80 14.88
N GLU A 477 -12.39 -11.98 15.64
CA GLU A 477 -12.57 -10.52 15.66
C GLU A 477 -12.30 -9.86 14.28
N TYR A 478 -11.88 -10.68 13.30
CA TYR A 478 -11.44 -10.33 11.96
C TYR A 478 -12.47 -10.65 10.86
N ASP A 479 -13.78 -10.64 11.17
CA ASP A 479 -14.81 -10.52 10.14
C ASP A 479 -14.76 -9.13 9.48
N TYR A 480 -13.90 -9.01 8.48
CA TYR A 480 -13.50 -7.72 7.95
C TYR A 480 -14.61 -7.00 7.20
N ILE A 481 -15.43 -7.73 6.44
CA ILE A 481 -16.55 -7.16 5.69
C ILE A 481 -17.57 -6.58 6.67
N ARG A 482 -18.08 -7.40 7.62
CA ARG A 482 -19.07 -6.91 8.59
C ARG A 482 -18.49 -5.81 9.47
N ARG A 483 -17.20 -5.87 9.82
CA ARG A 483 -16.56 -4.85 10.66
C ARG A 483 -16.37 -3.51 9.94
N VAL A 484 -15.99 -3.49 8.67
CA VAL A 484 -15.91 -2.25 7.88
C VAL A 484 -17.30 -1.66 7.64
N MET A 485 -18.28 -2.49 7.32
CA MET A 485 -19.69 -2.07 7.19
C MET A 485 -20.22 -1.45 8.49
N ARG A 486 -19.94 -2.06 9.64
CA ARG A 486 -20.31 -1.52 10.95
C ARG A 486 -19.62 -0.19 11.25
N ILE A 487 -18.32 -0.05 10.94
CA ILE A 487 -17.60 1.22 11.11
C ILE A 487 -18.26 2.34 10.29
N ALA A 488 -18.62 2.09 9.03
CA ALA A 488 -19.30 3.06 8.17
C ALA A 488 -20.66 3.48 8.76
N SER A 489 -21.43 2.51 9.25
CA SER A 489 -22.69 2.72 9.96
C SER A 489 -22.50 3.58 11.23
N ASP A 490 -21.60 3.16 12.13
CA ASP A 490 -21.34 3.82 13.41
C ASP A 490 -20.92 5.29 13.20
N LEU A 491 -20.05 5.56 12.21
CA LEU A 491 -19.63 6.93 11.86
C LEU A 491 -20.79 7.75 11.27
N THR A 492 -21.58 7.16 10.38
CA THR A 492 -22.75 7.83 9.78
C THR A 492 -23.78 8.21 10.85
N GLU A 493 -24.06 7.31 11.78
CA GLU A 493 -24.99 7.54 12.88
C GLU A 493 -24.44 8.51 13.94
N SER A 494 -23.14 8.47 14.23
CA SER A 494 -22.55 9.33 15.27
C SER A 494 -22.24 10.75 14.79
N HIS A 495 -22.30 11.02 13.48
CA HIS A 495 -22.03 12.34 12.93
C HIS A 495 -23.05 13.40 13.42
N VAL A 496 -22.56 14.47 14.03
CA VAL A 496 -23.36 15.53 14.69
C VAL A 496 -24.36 16.18 13.74
N ASN A 497 -23.97 16.39 12.48
CA ASN A 497 -24.81 17.03 11.47
C ASN A 497 -25.68 16.05 10.66
N LYS A 498 -25.57 14.73 10.89
CA LYS A 498 -26.21 13.66 10.08
C LYS A 498 -26.01 13.86 8.56
N ASP A 499 -24.81 14.31 8.20
CA ASP A 499 -24.44 14.82 6.87
C ASP A 499 -23.55 13.83 6.10
N ILE A 500 -23.66 12.56 6.46
CA ILE A 500 -23.00 11.44 5.79
C ILE A 500 -24.10 10.54 5.21
N GLN A 501 -23.98 10.18 3.94
CA GLN A 501 -24.73 9.12 3.28
C GLN A 501 -23.88 7.85 3.28
N PHE A 502 -24.50 6.72 3.60
CA PHE A 502 -23.85 5.41 3.55
C PHE A 502 -24.47 4.57 2.43
N VAL A 503 -23.70 4.35 1.37
CA VAL A 503 -24.08 3.56 0.19
C VAL A 503 -23.21 2.32 0.10
N THR A 504 -23.82 1.16 -0.13
CA THR A 504 -23.11 -0.08 -0.42
C THR A 504 -23.53 -0.63 -1.77
N ALA A 505 -22.57 -0.70 -2.69
CA ALA A 505 -22.71 -1.24 -4.03
C ALA A 505 -22.27 -2.70 -4.09
N PHE A 506 -23.21 -3.60 -4.29
CA PHE A 506 -22.97 -5.04 -4.38
C PHE A 506 -22.61 -5.44 -5.81
N LEU A 507 -21.53 -6.20 -5.98
CA LEU A 507 -20.98 -6.63 -7.27
C LEU A 507 -21.72 -7.86 -7.82
N THR A 508 -23.05 -7.81 -7.89
CA THR A 508 -23.92 -8.88 -8.38
C THR A 508 -25.19 -8.30 -9.02
N ASP A 509 -25.83 -9.04 -9.93
CA ASP A 509 -27.18 -8.74 -10.41
C ASP A 509 -28.29 -9.39 -9.55
N ASP A 510 -27.93 -10.21 -8.55
CA ASP A 510 -28.89 -10.92 -7.70
C ASP A 510 -29.46 -10.00 -6.59
N VAL A 511 -30.62 -9.41 -6.88
CA VAL A 511 -31.33 -8.52 -5.96
C VAL A 511 -31.76 -9.24 -4.68
N ASP A 512 -32.19 -10.50 -4.77
CA ASP A 512 -32.77 -11.21 -3.63
C ASP A 512 -31.67 -11.66 -2.66
N HIS A 513 -30.50 -12.04 -3.18
CA HIS A 513 -29.32 -12.28 -2.34
C HIS A 513 -28.89 -11.02 -1.60
N VAL A 514 -28.86 -9.86 -2.27
CA VAL A 514 -28.53 -8.59 -1.61
C VAL A 514 -29.54 -8.25 -0.51
N ARG A 515 -30.84 -8.44 -0.76
CA ARG A 515 -31.88 -8.24 0.27
C ARG A 515 -31.68 -9.17 1.46
N PHE A 516 -31.32 -10.43 1.22
CA PHE A 516 -30.98 -11.38 2.25
C PHE A 516 -29.78 -10.89 3.08
N LEU A 517 -28.67 -10.52 2.46
CA LEU A 517 -27.46 -10.07 3.15
C LEU A 517 -27.72 -8.83 4.00
N VAL A 518 -28.40 -7.81 3.46
CA VAL A 518 -28.74 -6.57 4.18
C VAL A 518 -29.62 -6.86 5.40
N LYS A 519 -30.62 -7.73 5.24
CA LYS A 519 -31.53 -8.11 6.33
C LYS A 519 -30.83 -8.93 7.41
N THR A 520 -30.09 -9.96 7.02
CA THR A 520 -29.38 -10.88 7.93
C THR A 520 -28.34 -10.15 8.77
N ASN A 521 -27.65 -9.17 8.18
CA ASN A 521 -26.60 -8.42 8.84
C ASN A 521 -27.06 -7.09 9.46
N ALA A 522 -28.36 -6.77 9.39
CA ALA A 522 -28.96 -5.53 9.89
C ALA A 522 -28.24 -4.26 9.43
N TRP A 523 -27.82 -4.22 8.15
CA TRP A 523 -27.12 -3.06 7.59
C TRP A 523 -28.08 -1.91 7.29
N ASN A 524 -27.74 -0.69 7.75
CA ASN A 524 -28.52 0.54 7.56
C ASN A 524 -28.12 1.34 6.30
N CYS A 525 -27.30 0.76 5.42
CA CYS A 525 -26.85 1.39 4.19
C CYS A 525 -27.97 1.49 3.14
N GLN A 526 -27.85 2.45 2.23
CA GLN A 526 -28.52 2.38 0.93
C GLN A 526 -27.84 1.32 0.08
N ALA A 527 -28.45 0.13 0.02
CA ALA A 527 -27.97 -0.96 -0.81
C ALA A 527 -28.32 -0.72 -2.28
N VAL A 528 -27.32 -0.85 -3.16
CA VAL A 528 -27.44 -0.74 -4.61
C VAL A 528 -26.65 -1.86 -5.28
N ILE A 529 -26.96 -2.10 -6.54
CA ILE A 529 -26.40 -3.15 -7.39
C ILE A 529 -25.49 -2.52 -8.43
N VAL A 530 -24.33 -3.13 -8.66
CA VAL A 530 -23.49 -2.86 -9.81
C VAL A 530 -23.97 -3.75 -10.96
N PRO A 531 -24.55 -3.19 -12.04
CA PRO A 531 -25.05 -4.00 -13.16
C PRO A 531 -23.93 -4.85 -13.76
N GLN A 532 -24.18 -6.12 -14.07
CA GLN A 532 -23.18 -7.08 -14.55
C GLN A 532 -22.08 -7.42 -13.51
N GLY A 533 -22.25 -6.99 -12.26
CA GLY A 533 -21.32 -7.22 -11.16
C GLY A 533 -19.88 -6.85 -11.52
N LEU A 534 -18.96 -7.79 -11.30
CA LEU A 534 -17.53 -7.65 -11.60
C LEU A 534 -17.20 -7.44 -13.09
N LYS A 535 -18.11 -7.79 -14.02
CA LYS A 535 -17.88 -7.58 -15.46
C LYS A 535 -18.14 -6.14 -15.89
N ASN A 536 -18.72 -5.31 -15.02
CA ASN A 536 -18.96 -3.92 -15.32
C ASN A 536 -17.63 -3.17 -15.60
N PRO A 537 -17.49 -2.44 -16.72
CA PRO A 537 -16.28 -1.69 -17.02
C PRO A 537 -15.83 -0.73 -15.90
N MET A 538 -16.75 -0.16 -15.13
CA MET A 538 -16.44 0.74 -14.02
C MET A 538 -15.62 0.07 -12.91
N VAL A 539 -15.77 -1.25 -12.74
CA VAL A 539 -15.06 -2.02 -11.70
C VAL A 539 -13.55 -1.94 -11.95
N ARG A 540 -13.15 -2.09 -13.22
CA ARG A 540 -11.75 -1.93 -13.64
C ARG A 540 -11.28 -0.48 -13.47
N GLN A 541 -12.10 0.48 -13.90
CA GLN A 541 -11.80 1.92 -13.79
C GLN A 541 -11.54 2.36 -12.34
N LEU A 542 -12.32 1.84 -11.40
CA LEU A 542 -12.18 2.13 -9.97
C LEU A 542 -11.10 1.27 -9.29
N GLY A 543 -10.49 0.32 -10.00
CA GLY A 543 -9.46 -0.55 -9.43
C GLY A 543 -9.98 -1.61 -8.45
N ILE A 544 -11.26 -1.97 -8.55
CA ILE A 544 -11.90 -2.98 -7.71
C ILE A 544 -11.54 -4.37 -8.25
N LEU A 545 -11.05 -5.25 -7.38
CA LEU A 545 -10.57 -6.58 -7.76
C LEU A 545 -11.45 -7.68 -7.16
N SER A 546 -11.61 -8.80 -7.88
CA SER A 546 -12.46 -9.92 -7.45
C SER A 546 -11.82 -10.72 -6.31
N ALA A 547 -10.52 -10.59 -6.12
CA ALA A 547 -9.79 -11.18 -5.00
C ALA A 547 -9.77 -10.27 -3.75
N ASP A 548 -10.45 -9.12 -3.80
CA ASP A 548 -10.55 -8.23 -2.65
C ASP A 548 -11.36 -8.90 -1.53
N GLN A 549 -10.76 -8.96 -0.34
CA GLN A 549 -11.33 -9.68 0.83
C GLN A 549 -12.06 -8.75 1.80
N ILE A 550 -11.98 -7.44 1.56
CA ILE A 550 -12.61 -6.40 2.37
C ILE A 550 -13.29 -5.40 1.44
N PRO A 551 -14.27 -4.61 1.93
CA PRO A 551 -14.93 -3.64 1.08
C PRO A 551 -13.92 -2.62 0.52
N ASN A 552 -14.01 -2.34 -0.78
CA ASN A 552 -13.35 -1.17 -1.35
C ASN A 552 -14.11 0.06 -0.85
N VAL A 553 -13.42 1.02 -0.24
CA VAL A 553 -14.06 2.18 0.39
C VAL A 553 -13.68 3.45 -0.34
N PHE A 554 -14.68 4.24 -0.72
CA PHE A 554 -14.51 5.61 -1.21
C PHE A 554 -15.25 6.55 -0.26
N LEU A 555 -14.61 7.65 0.12
CA LEU A 555 -15.26 8.81 0.72
C LEU A 555 -15.37 9.89 -0.35
N LEU A 556 -16.60 10.22 -0.73
CA LEU A 556 -16.89 11.31 -1.64
C LEU A 556 -17.16 12.58 -0.84
N ARG A 557 -16.62 13.70 -1.34
CA ARG A 557 -16.97 15.04 -0.89
C ARG A 557 -18.40 15.39 -1.31
N ARG A 558 -18.89 16.48 -0.71
CA ARG A 558 -20.20 17.08 -1.01
C ARG A 558 -20.35 17.52 -2.47
N ASP A 559 -19.23 17.76 -3.16
CA ASP A 559 -19.18 18.11 -4.59
C ASP A 559 -19.00 16.90 -5.52
N GLY A 560 -18.91 15.68 -4.97
CA GLY A 560 -18.73 14.46 -5.74
C GLY A 560 -17.28 14.05 -6.01
N SER A 561 -16.29 14.88 -5.67
CA SER A 561 -14.87 14.50 -5.77
C SER A 561 -14.49 13.46 -4.71
N VAL A 562 -13.48 12.64 -4.98
CA VAL A 562 -13.02 11.63 -4.01
C VAL A 562 -12.12 12.32 -2.98
N ALA A 563 -12.51 12.27 -1.71
CA ALA A 563 -11.69 12.77 -0.59
C ALA A 563 -10.63 11.75 -0.18
N TRP A 564 -11.00 10.47 -0.19
CA TRP A 564 -10.17 9.37 0.23
C TRP A 564 -10.69 8.07 -0.38
N TYR A 565 -9.79 7.12 -0.65
CA TYR A 565 -10.17 5.77 -0.99
C TYR A 565 -9.23 4.75 -0.34
N SER A 566 -9.69 3.50 -0.23
CA SER A 566 -8.87 2.33 0.06
C SER A 566 -9.34 1.15 -0.78
N SER A 567 -8.38 0.43 -1.36
CA SER A 567 -8.67 -0.84 -2.04
C SER A 567 -9.11 -1.91 -1.03
N GLY A 568 -9.73 -2.96 -1.56
CA GLY A 568 -10.16 -4.13 -0.81
C GLY A 568 -9.04 -5.13 -0.48
N LEU A 569 -7.78 -4.67 -0.50
CA LEU A 569 -6.62 -5.44 -0.10
C LEU A 569 -6.56 -5.60 1.43
N ARG A 570 -6.31 -6.83 1.90
CA ARG A 570 -6.12 -7.12 3.32
C ARG A 570 -4.67 -6.84 3.74
N TYR A 571 -4.51 -6.02 4.76
CA TYR A 571 -3.20 -5.65 5.33
C TYR A 571 -2.82 -6.61 6.46
N GLN A 572 -2.31 -7.80 6.13
CA GLN A 572 -2.03 -8.86 7.12
C GLN A 572 -0.91 -8.50 8.11
N SER A 573 0.16 -7.86 7.64
CA SER A 573 1.36 -7.55 8.44
C SER A 573 1.28 -6.26 9.26
N GLU A 574 0.14 -5.58 9.24
CA GLU A 574 0.02 -4.21 9.73
C GLU A 574 -1.02 -4.15 10.83
N PHE A 575 -0.57 -4.43 12.06
CA PHE A 575 -1.25 -4.49 13.38
C PHE A 575 -2.22 -3.34 13.73
N ALA A 576 -3.16 -3.06 12.83
CA ALA A 576 -4.14 -2.03 12.95
C ALA A 576 -5.34 -2.29 12.02
N PHE A 577 -5.38 -3.26 11.10
CA PHE A 577 -6.64 -3.52 10.41
C PHE A 577 -7.62 -4.26 11.36
N PRO A 578 -8.87 -3.77 11.58
CA PRO A 578 -9.59 -2.67 10.91
C PRO A 578 -9.61 -1.32 11.67
N TYR A 579 -8.87 -1.19 12.77
CA TYR A 579 -8.62 0.09 13.44
C TYR A 579 -8.07 1.20 12.52
N ALA A 580 -7.16 0.89 11.59
CA ALA A 580 -6.58 1.82 10.62
C ALA A 580 -7.66 2.36 9.66
N PHE A 581 -8.57 1.50 9.20
CA PHE A 581 -9.71 1.92 8.38
C PHE A 581 -10.65 2.82 9.17
N SER A 582 -11.00 2.43 10.40
CA SER A 582 -11.80 3.28 11.29
C SER A 582 -11.18 4.65 11.47
N LEU A 583 -9.87 4.71 11.72
CA LEU A 583 -9.13 5.97 11.86
C LEU A 583 -9.10 6.78 10.57
N ALA A 584 -8.90 6.14 9.42
CA ALA A 584 -8.88 6.81 8.11
C ALA A 584 -10.24 7.38 7.75
N MET A 585 -11.30 6.56 7.81
CA MET A 585 -12.67 6.98 7.54
C MET A 585 -13.08 8.18 8.41
N LYS A 586 -12.80 8.12 9.71
CA LYS A 586 -13.06 9.23 10.65
C LYS A 586 -12.26 10.48 10.30
N THR A 587 -10.94 10.35 10.12
CA THR A 587 -10.04 11.49 9.89
C THR A 587 -10.40 12.24 8.61
N HIS A 588 -10.77 11.55 7.54
CA HIS A 588 -11.11 12.21 6.28
C HIS A 588 -12.49 12.88 6.29
N VAL A 589 -13.44 12.40 7.11
CA VAL A 589 -14.67 13.16 7.39
C VAL A 589 -14.35 14.44 8.14
N GLU A 590 -13.53 14.36 9.20
CA GLU A 590 -13.09 15.55 9.96
C GLU A 590 -12.41 16.58 9.04
N ASN A 591 -11.52 16.13 8.14
CA ASN A 591 -10.87 16.97 7.13
C ASN A 591 -11.89 17.67 6.23
N CYS A 592 -12.85 16.93 5.66
CA CYS A 592 -13.84 17.49 4.75
C CYS A 592 -14.73 18.53 5.43
N ASP A 593 -15.06 18.32 6.71
CA ASP A 593 -15.88 19.25 7.49
C ASP A 593 -15.13 20.54 7.79
N VAL A 594 -13.88 20.48 8.24
CA VAL A 594 -13.09 21.70 8.48
C VAL A 594 -12.80 22.46 7.18
N GLU A 595 -12.56 21.77 6.06
CA GLU A 595 -12.42 22.40 4.74
C GLU A 595 -13.72 23.10 4.31
N THR A 596 -14.87 22.46 4.55
CA THR A 596 -16.18 23.05 4.25
C THR A 596 -16.41 24.28 5.13
N GLY A 597 -16.16 24.17 6.44
CA GLY A 597 -16.27 25.29 7.39
C GLY A 597 -15.38 26.47 7.00
N TYR A 598 -14.15 26.20 6.56
CA TYR A 598 -13.22 27.24 6.08
C TYR A 598 -13.81 28.00 4.89
N LYS A 599 -14.34 27.29 3.88
CA LYS A 599 -14.99 27.91 2.72
C LYS A 599 -16.20 28.76 3.13
N MET A 600 -17.00 28.32 4.12
CA MET A 600 -18.14 29.09 4.63
C MET A 600 -17.68 30.38 5.35
N LEU A 601 -16.64 30.29 6.18
CA LEU A 601 -15.98 31.46 6.80
C LEU A 601 -15.50 32.45 5.73
N GLU A 602 -14.83 31.95 4.70
CA GLU A 602 -14.31 32.76 3.60
C GLU A 602 -15.43 33.46 2.81
N ASN A 603 -16.58 32.81 2.65
CA ASN A 603 -17.73 33.40 1.98
C ASN A 603 -18.58 34.31 2.90
N GLY A 604 -18.27 34.36 4.20
CA GLY A 604 -19.03 35.14 5.19
C GLY A 604 -20.33 34.46 5.66
N ASP A 605 -20.52 33.18 5.33
CA ASP A 605 -21.62 32.36 5.86
C ASP A 605 -21.22 31.81 7.23
N TYR A 606 -21.28 32.68 8.23
CA TYR A 606 -20.80 32.37 9.57
C TYR A 606 -21.66 31.32 10.29
N GLN A 607 -22.96 31.23 9.97
CA GLN A 607 -23.83 30.24 10.58
C GLN A 607 -23.47 28.82 10.11
N ASN A 608 -23.26 28.62 8.81
CA ASN A 608 -22.80 27.32 8.31
C ASN A 608 -21.34 27.05 8.68
N ALA A 609 -20.48 28.07 8.80
CA ALA A 609 -19.15 27.88 9.36
C ALA A 609 -19.19 27.27 10.76
N VAL A 610 -19.96 27.84 11.69
CA VAL A 610 -20.13 27.30 13.06
C VAL A 610 -20.64 25.85 13.04
N ARG A 611 -21.57 25.54 12.12
CA ARG A 611 -22.11 24.18 11.95
C ARG A 611 -21.04 23.18 11.53
N TYR A 612 -20.22 23.51 10.53
CA TYR A 612 -19.20 22.59 9.98
C TYR A 612 -17.92 22.51 10.84
N PHE A 613 -17.62 23.55 11.61
CA PHE A 613 -16.54 23.52 12.60
C PHE A 613 -16.94 22.85 13.93
N THR A 614 -18.21 22.49 14.11
CA THR A 614 -18.61 21.67 15.25
C THR A 614 -18.02 20.28 15.09
N VAL A 615 -17.26 19.83 16.08
CA VAL A 615 -16.56 18.53 16.06
C VAL A 615 -17.55 17.42 15.66
N PRO A 616 -17.29 16.69 14.56
CA PRO A 616 -18.31 15.88 13.89
C PRO A 616 -18.72 14.65 14.68
N PHE A 617 -17.85 14.12 15.51
CA PHE A 617 -18.11 12.96 16.35
C PHE A 617 -18.05 13.41 17.82
N SER A 618 -18.89 12.83 18.70
CA SER A 618 -18.66 12.97 20.14
C SER A 618 -17.21 12.56 20.45
N LEU A 619 -16.62 13.04 21.56
CA LEU A 619 -15.21 12.86 21.92
C LEU A 619 -14.84 11.38 22.21
N VAL A 620 -15.09 10.47 21.28
CA VAL A 620 -14.74 9.06 21.34
C VAL A 620 -13.23 8.97 21.56
N LYS A 621 -12.84 7.95 22.34
CA LYS A 621 -11.47 7.45 22.45
C LYS A 621 -10.75 7.71 21.13
N ASN A 622 -9.71 8.56 21.14
CA ASN A 622 -8.77 8.80 20.04
C ASN A 622 -8.99 10.07 19.18
N ASP A 623 -8.79 11.26 19.78
CA ASP A 623 -8.22 12.40 19.03
C ASP A 623 -6.76 12.12 18.67
N HIS A 624 -6.53 11.15 17.81
CA HIS A 624 -5.20 10.80 17.31
C HIS A 624 -4.77 11.68 16.14
N SER A 625 -5.70 12.46 15.58
CA SER A 625 -5.49 13.23 14.35
C SER A 625 -5.29 14.72 14.63
N GLY A 626 -5.68 15.23 15.81
CA GLY A 626 -5.36 16.60 16.26
C GLY A 626 -6.27 17.68 15.69
N TRP A 627 -7.38 17.31 15.05
CA TRP A 627 -8.29 18.23 14.39
C TRP A 627 -9.22 19.00 15.34
N HIS A 628 -9.32 18.61 16.61
CA HIS A 628 -10.22 19.26 17.56
C HIS A 628 -9.87 20.73 17.78
N SER A 629 -8.58 21.05 17.97
CA SER A 629 -8.14 22.44 18.18
C SER A 629 -8.47 23.34 16.98
N PRO A 630 -8.10 22.98 15.73
CA PRO A 630 -8.52 23.73 14.54
C PRO A 630 -10.04 23.84 14.37
N SER A 631 -10.79 22.77 14.65
CA SER A 631 -12.26 22.80 14.56
C SER A 631 -12.84 23.83 15.53
N TYR A 632 -12.46 23.78 16.81
CA TYR A 632 -12.93 24.75 17.79
C TYR A 632 -12.47 26.18 17.46
N TYR A 633 -11.26 26.35 16.91
CA TYR A 633 -10.78 27.67 16.50
C TYR A 633 -11.63 28.25 15.36
N GLY A 634 -11.87 27.49 14.30
CA GLY A 634 -12.77 27.90 13.21
C GLY A 634 -14.19 28.20 13.70
N LYS A 635 -14.70 27.41 14.67
CA LYS A 635 -16.00 27.66 15.32
C LYS A 635 -16.02 29.00 16.06
N ALA A 636 -14.95 29.34 16.79
CA ALA A 636 -14.82 30.62 17.47
C ALA A 636 -14.85 31.79 16.48
N LEU A 637 -14.12 31.69 15.37
CA LEU A 637 -14.13 32.70 14.30
C LEU A 637 -15.52 32.85 13.67
N GLY A 638 -16.25 31.75 13.49
CA GLY A 638 -17.64 31.77 13.03
C GLY A 638 -18.55 32.56 13.99
N TYR A 639 -18.46 32.30 15.30
CA TYR A 639 -19.23 33.05 16.29
C TYR A 639 -18.83 34.53 16.37
N MET A 640 -17.55 34.87 16.22
CA MET A 640 -17.10 36.26 16.10
C MET A 640 -17.76 36.94 14.89
N GLY A 641 -17.82 36.26 13.74
CA GLY A 641 -18.49 36.78 12.54
C GLY A 641 -20.00 37.01 12.72
N LEU A 642 -20.65 36.27 13.63
CA LEU A 642 -22.05 36.46 14.03
C LEU A 642 -22.23 37.51 15.15
N GLY A 643 -21.15 38.03 15.74
CA GLY A 643 -21.21 38.86 16.95
C GLY A 643 -21.62 38.10 18.22
N ALA A 644 -21.59 36.77 18.20
CA ALA A 644 -21.96 35.91 19.32
C ALA A 644 -20.76 35.68 20.27
N TRP A 645 -20.35 36.73 20.97
CA TRP A 645 -19.08 36.76 21.71
C TRP A 645 -18.95 35.72 22.83
N ASP A 646 -20.03 35.40 23.54
CA ASP A 646 -20.01 34.35 24.57
C ASP A 646 -19.72 32.97 23.97
N GLY A 647 -20.37 32.65 22.84
CA GLY A 647 -20.12 31.41 22.11
C GLY A 647 -18.70 31.37 21.50
N ALA A 648 -18.18 32.51 21.05
CA ALA A 648 -16.81 32.63 20.59
C ALA A 648 -15.81 32.34 21.72
N LEU A 649 -16.09 32.83 22.94
CA LEU A 649 -15.25 32.59 24.11
C LEU A 649 -15.22 31.11 24.50
N GLU A 650 -16.38 30.46 24.55
CA GLU A 650 -16.46 29.02 24.85
C GLU A 650 -15.69 28.19 23.80
N ALA A 651 -15.85 28.52 22.52
CA ALA A 651 -15.17 27.81 21.45
C ALA A 651 -13.65 28.02 21.48
N ILE A 652 -13.14 29.24 21.71
CA ILE A 652 -11.69 29.47 21.76
C ILE A 652 -11.05 28.81 22.99
N ASP A 653 -11.75 28.74 24.12
CA ASP A 653 -11.28 28.00 25.30
C ASP A 653 -11.15 26.51 25.03
N ASN A 654 -12.13 25.91 24.36
CA ASN A 654 -12.04 24.52 23.92
C ASN A 654 -10.90 24.29 22.92
N ALA A 655 -10.62 25.25 22.02
CA ALA A 655 -9.51 25.17 21.07
C ALA A 655 -8.14 25.17 21.78
N ILE A 656 -7.99 26.01 22.80
CA ILE A 656 -6.78 26.10 23.62
C ILE A 656 -6.58 24.80 24.41
N ASP A 657 -7.62 24.31 25.09
CA ASP A 657 -7.52 23.10 25.90
C ASP A 657 -7.23 21.87 25.03
N ALA A 658 -7.85 21.78 23.84
CA ALA A 658 -7.56 20.70 22.89
C ALA A 658 -6.09 20.74 22.45
N HIS A 659 -5.53 21.94 22.24
CA HIS A 659 -4.11 22.10 21.89
C HIS A 659 -3.18 21.69 23.04
N LYS A 660 -3.52 22.04 24.29
CA LYS A 660 -2.72 21.67 25.48
C LYS A 660 -2.50 20.16 25.57
N LEU A 661 -3.45 19.33 25.12
CA LEU A 661 -3.30 17.87 25.13
C LEU A 661 -2.16 17.33 24.26
N HIS A 662 -1.55 18.15 23.40
CA HIS A 662 -0.30 17.80 22.71
C HIS A 662 0.92 17.81 23.65
N HIS A 663 0.86 18.58 24.74
CA HIS A 663 1.92 18.68 25.74
C HIS A 663 1.69 17.73 26.94
N PHE A 664 0.61 16.94 26.92
CA PHE A 664 0.29 16.01 28.00
C PHE A 664 1.25 14.81 28.02
N GLN A 665 1.97 14.64 29.13
CA GLN A 665 2.87 13.51 29.37
C GLN A 665 2.18 12.46 30.25
N GLY A 666 1.49 11.48 29.66
CA GLY A 666 0.81 10.40 30.37
C GLY A 666 -0.14 9.56 29.51
N ARG A 667 -0.68 8.47 30.05
CA ARG A 667 -1.83 7.78 29.42
C ARG A 667 -3.09 8.60 29.70
N ARG A 668 -3.73 9.10 28.65
CA ARG A 668 -5.01 9.85 28.74
C ARG A 668 -6.06 9.00 29.47
N LYS A 669 -6.80 9.61 30.40
CA LYS A 669 -7.85 8.91 31.15
C LYS A 669 -9.07 8.69 30.27
N PHE A 670 -9.72 7.53 30.42
CA PHE A 670 -11.02 7.22 29.80
C PHE A 670 -12.10 7.41 30.88
N PRO A 671 -13.16 8.22 30.66
CA PRO A 671 -13.91 8.41 29.41
C PRO A 671 -13.92 9.85 28.79
N PRO A 672 -14.55 10.02 27.60
CA PRO A 672 -14.70 11.26 26.81
C PRO A 672 -15.08 12.55 27.54
N ALA A 673 -15.73 12.47 28.70
CA ALA A 673 -16.20 13.64 29.44
C ALA A 673 -15.12 14.29 30.33
N GLU A 674 -13.91 13.73 30.36
CA GLU A 674 -12.86 14.14 31.30
C GLU A 674 -11.59 14.68 30.63
N TRP A 675 -11.55 14.80 29.29
CA TRP A 675 -10.35 15.28 28.59
C TRP A 675 -9.97 16.72 28.99
N GLN A 676 -10.94 17.56 29.34
CA GLN A 676 -10.72 18.89 29.88
C GLN A 676 -10.03 18.83 31.26
N LYS A 677 -10.27 17.79 32.06
CA LYS A 677 -9.54 17.56 33.31
C LYS A 677 -8.08 17.22 33.03
N ASP A 678 -7.82 16.37 32.04
CA ASP A 678 -6.45 16.06 31.60
C ASP A 678 -5.75 17.33 31.06
N ALA A 679 -6.43 18.11 30.21
CA ALA A 679 -5.90 19.38 29.69
C ALA A 679 -5.61 20.40 30.80
N ALA A 680 -6.45 20.47 31.83
CA ALA A 680 -6.23 21.33 32.99
C ALA A 680 -4.99 20.96 33.82
N THR A 681 -4.52 19.70 33.76
CA THR A 681 -3.26 19.28 34.40
C THR A 681 -2.02 19.66 33.60
N VAL A 682 -2.17 20.09 32.34
CA VAL A 682 -1.04 20.46 31.49
C VAL A 682 -0.54 21.84 31.88
N VAL A 683 0.66 21.88 32.47
CA VAL A 683 1.40 23.12 32.69
C VAL A 683 2.21 23.44 31.43
N ILE A 684 1.84 24.51 30.73
CA ILE A 684 2.60 25.02 29.59
C ILE A 684 3.86 25.67 30.12
N LYS A 685 4.98 24.94 30.01
CA LYS A 685 6.31 25.42 30.40
C LYS A 685 6.96 26.31 29.34
N GLU A 686 6.58 26.12 28.07
CA GLU A 686 7.14 26.79 26.90
C GLU A 686 6.01 27.07 25.89
N THR A 687 5.84 28.32 25.45
CA THR A 687 4.76 28.74 24.53
C THR A 687 5.13 28.50 23.06
N CYS A 688 4.22 27.93 22.27
CA CYS A 688 4.37 27.74 20.82
C CYS A 688 3.55 28.76 20.01
N ASP A 689 3.86 28.90 18.73
CA ASP A 689 3.21 29.87 17.82
C ASP A 689 1.69 29.68 17.77
N THR A 690 1.22 28.44 17.66
CA THR A 690 -0.22 28.13 17.63
C THR A 690 -0.94 28.56 18.91
N LEU A 691 -0.38 28.34 20.10
CA LEU A 691 -0.99 28.81 21.35
C LEU A 691 -1.06 30.34 21.41
N LYS A 692 -0.01 31.02 20.91
CA LYS A 692 0.02 32.48 20.86
C LYS A 692 -1.07 33.05 19.94
N GLU A 693 -1.32 32.42 18.80
CA GLU A 693 -2.40 32.78 17.88
C GLU A 693 -3.79 32.61 18.52
N LEU A 694 -4.02 31.45 19.18
CA LEU A 694 -5.28 31.18 19.87
C LEU A 694 -5.52 32.18 21.02
N TRP A 695 -4.49 32.48 21.81
CA TRP A 695 -4.56 33.49 22.87
C TRP A 695 -4.81 34.89 22.33
N SER A 696 -4.17 35.27 21.23
CA SER A 696 -4.40 36.57 20.59
C SER A 696 -5.86 36.73 20.17
N THR A 697 -6.47 35.67 19.64
CA THR A 697 -7.91 35.67 19.32
C THR A 697 -8.77 35.77 20.59
N LYS A 698 -8.44 35.03 21.65
CA LYS A 698 -9.14 35.10 22.93
C LYS A 698 -9.10 36.51 23.55
N ILE A 699 -7.98 37.22 23.45
CA ILE A 699 -7.85 38.61 23.90
C ILE A 699 -8.89 39.49 23.22
N THR A 700 -8.99 39.43 21.89
CA THR A 700 -9.99 40.19 21.12
C THR A 700 -11.42 39.90 21.58
N ILE A 701 -11.75 38.64 21.82
CA ILE A 701 -13.07 38.23 22.32
C ILE A 701 -13.33 38.79 23.72
N LEU A 702 -12.36 38.69 24.65
CA LEU A 702 -12.48 39.21 26.00
C LEU A 702 -12.67 40.73 26.03
N GLU A 703 -12.01 41.47 25.15
CA GLU A 703 -12.18 42.93 25.03
C GLU A 703 -13.59 43.31 24.60
N LYS A 704 -14.16 42.59 23.63
CA LYS A 704 -15.56 42.79 23.18
C LYS A 704 -16.56 42.49 24.29
N LEU A 705 -16.25 41.54 25.17
CA LEU A 705 -17.02 41.22 26.38
C LEU A 705 -16.75 42.17 27.57
N GLY A 706 -15.85 43.15 27.44
CA GLY A 706 -15.48 44.06 28.52
C GLY A 706 -14.59 43.46 29.63
N ARG A 707 -14.03 42.25 29.43
CA ARG A 707 -13.22 41.49 30.39
C ARG A 707 -11.74 41.86 30.32
N ARG A 708 -11.43 43.15 30.47
CA ARG A 708 -10.08 43.73 30.24
C ARG A 708 -8.98 43.15 31.13
N VAL A 709 -9.29 42.87 32.40
CA VAL A 709 -8.30 42.31 33.35
C VAL A 709 -7.78 40.95 32.88
N GLU A 710 -8.67 40.12 32.33
CA GLU A 710 -8.30 38.80 31.80
C GLU A 710 -7.53 38.91 30.48
N ALA A 711 -7.92 39.86 29.62
CA ALA A 711 -7.19 40.16 28.39
C ALA A 711 -5.74 40.60 28.69
N ASP A 712 -5.54 41.48 29.68
CA ASP A 712 -4.21 41.94 30.09
C ASP A 712 -3.35 40.83 30.70
N ALA A 713 -3.97 39.91 31.45
CA ALA A 713 -3.26 38.73 31.96
C ALA A 713 -2.77 37.83 30.82
N LEU A 714 -3.58 37.64 29.78
CA LEU A 714 -3.21 36.82 28.62
C LEU A 714 -2.14 37.49 27.75
N ARG A 715 -2.16 38.83 27.61
CA ARG A 715 -1.09 39.58 26.90
C ARG A 715 0.28 39.32 27.48
N LYS A 716 0.41 39.32 28.81
CA LYS A 716 1.67 39.01 29.51
C LYS A 716 2.17 37.60 29.23
N LEU A 717 1.28 36.64 28.98
CA LEU A 717 1.67 35.28 28.59
C LEU A 717 2.19 35.23 27.14
N CYS A 718 1.64 36.03 26.24
CA CYS A 718 2.08 36.14 24.84
C CYS A 718 3.45 36.83 24.65
N GLU A 719 3.97 37.51 25.68
CA GLU A 719 5.29 38.17 25.69
C GLU A 719 6.46 37.20 25.98
N GLN A 720 6.17 35.96 26.40
CA GLN A 720 7.20 34.96 26.67
C GLN A 720 7.90 34.50 25.37
N PRO A 721 9.21 34.20 25.42
CA PRO A 721 9.97 33.77 24.25
C PRO A 721 9.40 32.48 23.67
N LEU A 722 9.23 32.48 22.35
CA LEU A 722 8.75 31.33 21.59
C LEU A 722 9.87 30.32 21.40
N LYS A 723 9.51 29.04 21.45
CA LYS A 723 10.38 27.97 20.96
C LYS A 723 9.83 27.46 19.62
N PRO A 724 10.70 27.24 18.61
CA PRO A 724 10.26 26.63 17.36
C PRO A 724 9.60 25.29 17.64
N HIS A 725 8.34 25.15 17.22
CA HIS A 725 7.64 23.87 17.26
C HIS A 725 7.75 23.22 15.89
N THR A 726 8.00 21.90 15.82
CA THR A 726 7.98 21.17 14.55
C THR A 726 6.60 21.29 13.92
N PRO A 727 6.44 21.90 12.73
CA PRO A 727 5.15 22.08 12.09
C PRO A 727 4.47 20.73 11.86
N LYS A 728 3.15 20.67 12.05
CA LYS A 728 2.32 19.54 11.63
C LYS A 728 1.19 20.09 10.75
N VAL A 729 0.58 19.23 9.94
CA VAL A 729 -0.50 19.59 8.99
C VAL A 729 -1.61 20.44 9.64
N TYR A 730 -1.95 20.19 10.90
CA TYR A 730 -2.96 20.98 11.61
C TYR A 730 -2.47 22.36 12.08
N ASN A 731 -1.16 22.55 12.31
CA ASN A 731 -0.58 23.88 12.59
C ASN A 731 -0.69 24.76 11.34
N GLU A 732 -0.44 24.20 10.16
CA GLU A 732 -0.60 24.91 8.87
C GLU A 732 -2.06 25.33 8.64
N PHE A 733 -3.02 24.47 8.99
CA PHE A 733 -4.43 24.83 8.90
C PHE A 733 -4.83 25.92 9.92
N ASN A 734 -4.28 25.89 11.15
CA ASN A 734 -4.48 26.97 12.12
C ASN A 734 -3.95 28.31 11.60
N ALA A 735 -2.75 28.32 11.02
CA ALA A 735 -2.19 29.53 10.41
C ALA A 735 -3.12 30.09 9.31
N ARG A 736 -3.68 29.23 8.45
CA ARG A 736 -4.67 29.65 7.44
C ARG A 736 -5.93 30.28 8.05
N LEU A 737 -6.43 29.75 9.17
CA LEU A 737 -7.57 30.34 9.89
C LEU A 737 -7.22 31.73 10.46
N THR A 738 -6.02 31.87 11.02
CA THR A 738 -5.49 33.13 11.55
C THR A 738 -5.41 34.19 10.43
N GLU A 739 -4.83 33.85 9.29
CA GLU A 739 -4.75 34.71 8.11
C GLU A 739 -6.14 35.14 7.62
N LEU A 740 -7.09 34.20 7.54
CA LEU A 740 -8.44 34.47 7.11
C LEU A 740 -9.17 35.44 8.08
N SER A 741 -9.00 35.24 9.38
CA SER A 741 -9.56 36.11 10.42
C SER A 741 -9.10 37.57 10.26
N MET A 742 -7.79 37.76 10.06
CA MET A 742 -7.21 39.08 9.81
C MET A 742 -7.76 39.71 8.53
N LYS A 743 -7.78 38.97 7.42
CA LYS A 743 -8.32 39.43 6.13
C LYS A 743 -9.78 39.85 6.22
N LYS A 744 -10.58 39.14 7.01
CA LYS A 744 -12.02 39.41 7.21
C LYS A 744 -12.31 40.45 8.29
N LYS A 745 -11.30 40.95 9.00
CA LYS A 745 -11.43 41.93 10.10
C LYS A 745 -12.47 41.50 11.14
N LEU A 746 -12.46 40.22 11.50
CA LEU A 746 -13.48 39.69 12.42
C LEU A 746 -13.41 40.29 13.82
N GLY A 747 -12.26 40.87 14.21
CA GLY A 747 -12.13 41.63 15.47
C GLY A 747 -12.70 43.05 15.41
N ASP A 748 -12.92 43.61 14.22
CA ASP A 748 -13.41 44.98 14.04
C ASP A 748 -14.94 45.04 13.95
N LYS A 749 -15.60 43.91 13.64
CA LYS A 749 -17.04 43.74 13.76
C LYS A 749 -17.47 43.75 15.23
#